data_AF-A0A2P9H700-F1
#
_entry.id   AF-A0A2P9H700-F1
#
_cell.length_a   1.000
_cell.length_b   1.000
_cell.length_c   1.000
_cell.angle_alpha   90.00
_cell.angle_beta   90.00
_cell.angle_gamma   90.00
#
_symmetry.space_group_name_H-M   'P 1'
#
loop_
_entity.id
_entity.type
_entity.pdbx_description
1 polymer ?
#
loop_
_entity_poly.entity_id
_entity_poly.type
_entity_poly.pdbx_seq_one_letter_code
_entity_poly.pdbx_strand_id
1 'polypeptide(L)'
;MKLFELEVPEIEQGLLQIKSAARDPGVRAKIAVWTNDRRIDPIGTCVGMRGSRVQAVTNELGGERVDIVLWSDDPAQFVIGALAPANVSSIVVDEDKHAMDVVVDEDNLAIAIGRSGQNVRLASELTGWQINIMTAEESTQKQQQEREGIRNSFMQSLDVDQEVADILIGEGFSSVEEIAYVPVNELLEISAFDADTVEELRTRARNVVLTEAIKREENLDRADKSLLELDGMDTDLAIKLAAGGVRTRDELGDLGVDELVEMAGIDAPRASALIMAVPRPLVRVERAYTVNGKRKTKSMASNTVAQFATELKLTPPALLDQLRAAGVAKHAESDELSEDDKARLLEALRKAHGGQEVEKRKITLTRRSTSAIKQADATGKARTIQVEVRKKRVFVKRDSDAEVEAVVAPQVMVIDDAEMARREEEARRQAEFVARQVSEARERSERAQRDLDELHRREREAKEAHVAREAAPTGAATRDVVARDAVARAAVARAELDRAHAEQAAAAAAEAKAAAVAAEHAENVHRAQDRARRVVDEEVAAIKNMMSAPKKLIKAPAAEGTLHKPTAATPLLRTTEERKDEKKPGAKEVKSAKLASSWSEDAAKRRQIKTRGDASTGVGAWRGPKGHRRQDEREKLQYTASAEPVVREVSVPETITVAELAHKMSVKASEVIKILMKLGQMVTINQVLDQETAMIVVEEMGHKAFAAKLDDPEALLAVSDEPAHEAQLLPRPPVVTVMGHVDHGKTSLLDYIRRTKVAAGEAGGITQHIGAYHVETPRGVITFLDTPGHEAFTAMRARGAKATDLVILVVAADDGVMPQTIEAIAHARAAAVPIVVAINKIDKPEANPDRVKQELVAQQVVPEEYGGDSPFVSVSAKTGSGVDELLEQVLLQAEVLELKCPKDAPAKGLIIESQLDKGRGPVATVLVQSGTLRRGDVVLAGSCFGRVRAMLDESGKSISSAGPSIPVEIQGLSDVPAAGDELMVLGDERKAREIALFRQGKFRDTKLARQQAAKLENIFENMGDGAAKLLPLIIKADVQGSQEALVHALTKLSTAEVKVQVVHAQVGGISESDVNLAVASKAVIIGFNVRAEQSARKLAESNGIDIRYYNIIYDAVDQVKAALTGMLAPEQREQVLGLVEIRQVFRVSKVGTIAGCMVLDGVVKRTANARLLRDNVVIWSGELESLKRFKDDVREVKAGFECGLSLKGYDDIKEGDQLEIFEVQEVARTL
;
A
#
# COMPACT_ATOMS: atom_id res chain seq x y z
N MET A 1 -32.44 -3.84 -37.27
CA MET A 1 -32.54 -2.73 -38.24
C MET A 1 -34.03 -2.54 -38.55
N LYS A 2 -34.44 -1.86 -39.63
CA LYS A 2 -35.80 -1.45 -40.06
C LYS A 2 -36.99 -1.59 -39.09
N LEU A 3 -37.35 -2.78 -38.63
CA LEU A 3 -38.42 -2.94 -37.63
C LEU A 3 -38.08 -2.28 -36.27
N PHE A 4 -36.82 -2.31 -35.85
CA PHE A 4 -36.36 -1.55 -34.67
C PHE A 4 -36.31 -0.03 -34.92
N GLU A 5 -36.05 0.41 -36.16
CA GLU A 5 -36.11 1.85 -36.51
C GLU A 5 -37.56 2.39 -36.39
N LEU A 6 -38.58 1.53 -36.58
CA LEU A 6 -40.00 1.87 -36.41
C LEU A 6 -40.49 1.78 -34.96
N GLU A 7 -40.03 0.80 -34.18
CA GLU A 7 -40.46 0.56 -32.78
C GLU A 7 -39.63 1.32 -31.72
N VAL A 8 -38.46 1.86 -32.10
CA VAL A 8 -37.53 2.56 -31.20
C VAL A 8 -37.26 3.98 -31.74
N PRO A 9 -38.06 5.00 -31.39
CA PRO A 9 -37.87 6.38 -31.84
C PRO A 9 -36.49 6.98 -31.51
N GLU A 10 -35.81 6.44 -30.51
CA GLU A 10 -34.45 6.83 -30.14
C GLU A 10 -33.41 6.41 -31.21
N ILE A 11 -33.73 5.43 -32.06
CA ILE A 11 -32.94 5.07 -33.26
C ILE A 11 -33.24 6.03 -34.42
N GLU A 12 -34.53 6.33 -34.69
CA GLU A 12 -34.92 7.31 -35.72
C GLU A 12 -34.30 8.70 -35.45
N GLN A 13 -34.18 9.08 -34.18
CA GLN A 13 -33.56 10.32 -33.73
C GLN A 13 -32.02 10.30 -33.73
N GLY A 14 -31.38 9.17 -34.10
CA GLY A 14 -29.92 9.04 -34.13
C GLY A 14 -29.24 9.03 -32.75
N LEU A 15 -30.01 8.89 -31.67
CA LEU A 15 -29.50 8.81 -30.30
C LEU A 15 -28.99 7.39 -29.95
N LEU A 16 -29.47 6.38 -30.67
CA LEU A 16 -29.10 4.98 -30.51
C LEU A 16 -28.80 4.39 -31.90
N GLN A 17 -27.63 3.78 -32.07
CA GLN A 17 -27.18 3.21 -33.34
C GLN A 17 -27.15 1.67 -33.27
N ILE A 18 -27.67 0.98 -34.28
CA ILE A 18 -27.39 -0.45 -34.49
C ILE A 18 -26.08 -0.54 -35.30
N LYS A 19 -25.07 -1.21 -34.73
CA LYS A 19 -23.72 -1.34 -35.34
C LYS A 19 -23.62 -2.56 -36.26
N SER A 20 -24.10 -3.72 -35.81
CA SER A 20 -24.15 -4.97 -36.60
C SER A 20 -25.39 -5.80 -36.25
N ALA A 21 -25.71 -6.80 -37.08
CA ALA A 21 -26.77 -7.77 -36.83
C ALA A 21 -26.50 -9.09 -37.55
N ALA A 22 -26.61 -10.21 -36.83
CA ALA A 22 -26.57 -11.57 -37.37
C ALA A 22 -27.96 -12.22 -37.25
N ARG A 23 -28.37 -13.05 -38.22
CA ARG A 23 -29.74 -13.58 -38.26
C ARG A 23 -29.85 -14.95 -38.92
N ASP A 24 -30.41 -15.91 -38.19
CA ASP A 24 -30.85 -17.22 -38.66
C ASP A 24 -32.40 -17.22 -38.82
N PRO A 25 -32.93 -17.02 -40.05
CA PRO A 25 -34.31 -16.61 -40.26
C PRO A 25 -35.35 -17.61 -39.75
N GLY A 26 -36.28 -17.14 -38.91
CA GLY A 26 -37.32 -17.93 -38.27
C GLY A 26 -36.87 -18.69 -37.02
N VAL A 27 -35.63 -18.49 -36.54
CA VAL A 27 -35.13 -19.14 -35.32
C VAL A 27 -34.54 -18.13 -34.32
N ARG A 28 -33.48 -17.40 -34.69
CA ARG A 28 -32.80 -16.46 -33.78
C ARG A 28 -32.06 -15.36 -34.53
N ALA A 29 -32.07 -14.15 -33.99
CA ALA A 29 -31.22 -13.04 -34.41
C ALA A 29 -30.45 -12.48 -33.22
N LYS A 30 -29.29 -11.87 -33.49
CA LYS A 30 -28.55 -11.02 -32.55
C LYS A 30 -28.40 -9.63 -33.18
N ILE A 31 -28.60 -8.57 -32.41
CA ILE A 31 -28.29 -7.20 -32.84
C ILE A 31 -27.33 -6.52 -31.87
N ALA A 32 -26.36 -5.78 -32.39
CA ALA A 32 -25.40 -5.02 -31.60
C ALA A 32 -25.80 -3.54 -31.58
N VAL A 33 -26.00 -2.97 -30.40
CA VAL A 33 -26.49 -1.59 -30.19
C VAL A 33 -25.52 -0.74 -29.40
N TRP A 34 -25.44 0.55 -29.75
CA TRP A 34 -24.54 1.54 -29.16
C TRP A 34 -25.25 2.87 -28.97
N THR A 35 -24.80 3.68 -28.01
CA THR A 35 -25.21 5.08 -27.84
C THR A 35 -24.07 5.90 -27.25
N ASN A 36 -23.99 7.17 -27.64
CA ASN A 36 -23.03 8.13 -27.08
C ASN A 36 -23.62 8.89 -25.86
N ASP A 37 -24.93 8.79 -25.60
CA ASP A 37 -25.58 9.48 -24.49
C ASP A 37 -25.71 8.56 -23.27
N ARG A 38 -24.87 8.80 -22.25
CA ARG A 38 -24.86 8.06 -20.96
C ARG A 38 -26.20 8.11 -20.19
N ARG A 39 -27.20 8.87 -20.64
CA ARG A 39 -28.57 8.91 -20.08
C ARG A 39 -29.50 7.87 -20.70
N ILE A 40 -29.08 7.20 -21.77
CA ILE A 40 -29.85 6.19 -22.50
C ILE A 40 -29.25 4.81 -22.22
N ASP A 41 -30.05 3.88 -21.71
CA ASP A 41 -29.70 2.45 -21.70
C ASP A 41 -30.01 1.88 -23.08
N PRO A 42 -29.02 1.49 -23.90
CA PRO A 42 -29.26 1.06 -25.28
C PRO A 42 -29.98 -0.29 -25.35
N ILE A 43 -29.79 -1.18 -24.36
CA ILE A 43 -30.49 -2.47 -24.31
C ILE A 43 -31.91 -2.24 -23.82
N GLY A 44 -32.09 -1.59 -22.67
CA GLY A 44 -33.41 -1.30 -22.09
C GLY A 44 -34.31 -0.47 -23.00
N THR A 45 -33.74 0.45 -23.80
CA THR A 45 -34.47 1.25 -24.79
C THR A 45 -34.98 0.38 -25.96
N CYS A 46 -34.18 -0.54 -26.47
CA CYS A 46 -34.61 -1.46 -27.54
C CYS A 46 -35.55 -2.59 -27.04
N VAL A 47 -35.40 -3.02 -25.78
CA VAL A 47 -36.29 -3.98 -25.12
C VAL A 47 -37.65 -3.35 -24.80
N GLY A 48 -37.66 -2.12 -24.27
CA GLY A 48 -38.87 -1.41 -23.83
C GLY A 48 -39.44 -1.93 -22.50
N MET A 49 -40.43 -1.23 -21.95
CA MET A 49 -41.03 -1.60 -20.67
C MET A 49 -41.62 -3.02 -20.72
N ARG A 50 -41.10 -3.93 -19.87
CA ARG A 50 -41.45 -5.36 -19.83
C ARG A 50 -41.22 -6.11 -21.14
N GLY A 51 -40.33 -5.63 -22.01
CA GLY A 51 -40.03 -6.25 -23.30
C GLY A 51 -40.99 -5.88 -24.43
N SER A 52 -41.83 -4.83 -24.25
CA SER A 52 -42.88 -4.51 -25.22
C SER A 52 -42.40 -4.22 -26.65
N ARG A 53 -41.25 -3.52 -26.80
CA ARG A 53 -40.70 -3.15 -28.11
C ARG A 53 -40.07 -4.37 -28.81
N VAL A 54 -39.23 -5.12 -28.10
CA VAL A 54 -38.64 -6.36 -28.65
C VAL A 54 -39.71 -7.44 -28.93
N GLN A 55 -40.80 -7.49 -28.15
CA GLN A 55 -41.95 -8.37 -28.43
C GLN A 55 -42.72 -7.95 -29.68
N ALA A 56 -42.91 -6.66 -29.94
CA ALA A 56 -43.53 -6.18 -31.19
C ALA A 56 -42.72 -6.68 -32.41
N VAL A 57 -41.41 -6.42 -32.42
CA VAL A 57 -40.50 -6.89 -33.49
C VAL A 57 -40.48 -8.42 -33.59
N THR A 58 -40.43 -9.14 -32.46
CA THR A 58 -40.49 -10.62 -32.43
C THR A 58 -41.79 -11.17 -33.04
N ASN A 59 -42.93 -10.52 -32.80
CA ASN A 59 -44.22 -10.92 -33.35
C ASN A 59 -44.27 -10.69 -34.87
N GLU A 60 -43.74 -9.57 -35.38
CA GLU A 60 -43.63 -9.33 -36.83
C GLU A 60 -42.64 -10.28 -37.52
N LEU A 61 -41.57 -10.67 -36.83
CA LEU A 61 -40.64 -11.71 -37.28
C LEU A 61 -41.18 -13.15 -37.09
N GLY A 62 -42.45 -13.32 -36.70
CA GLY A 62 -43.13 -14.61 -36.64
C GLY A 62 -42.73 -15.50 -35.45
N GLY A 63 -42.22 -14.92 -34.36
CA GLY A 63 -41.77 -15.63 -33.15
C GLY A 63 -40.26 -15.90 -33.09
N GLU A 64 -39.47 -15.32 -34.02
CA GLU A 64 -38.01 -15.39 -34.02
C GLU A 64 -37.41 -14.72 -32.78
N ARG A 65 -36.53 -15.41 -32.04
CA ARG A 65 -35.93 -14.85 -30.81
C ARG A 65 -34.85 -13.83 -31.15
N VAL A 66 -35.05 -12.57 -30.76
CA VAL A 66 -34.04 -11.51 -30.92
C VAL A 66 -33.28 -11.30 -29.62
N ASP A 67 -31.97 -11.60 -29.63
CA ASP A 67 -31.04 -11.12 -28.59
C ASP A 67 -30.60 -9.68 -28.91
N ILE A 68 -30.40 -8.86 -27.88
CA ILE A 68 -29.93 -7.48 -28.01
C ILE A 68 -28.66 -7.34 -27.17
N VAL A 69 -27.55 -7.01 -27.83
CA VAL A 69 -26.19 -7.03 -27.29
C VAL A 69 -25.62 -5.61 -27.30
N LEU A 70 -24.90 -5.22 -26.25
CA LEU A 70 -24.14 -3.95 -26.25
C LEU A 70 -22.94 -4.09 -27.19
N TRP A 71 -22.81 -3.18 -28.16
CA TRP A 71 -21.60 -3.08 -28.97
C TRP A 71 -20.49 -2.41 -28.17
N SER A 72 -19.27 -2.93 -28.31
CA SER A 72 -18.06 -2.50 -27.59
C SER A 72 -16.92 -2.35 -28.60
N ASP A 73 -16.10 -1.32 -28.42
CA ASP A 73 -14.85 -1.11 -29.15
C ASP A 73 -13.79 -2.17 -28.76
N ASP A 74 -13.82 -2.67 -27.52
CA ASP A 74 -13.08 -3.87 -27.07
C ASP A 74 -13.72 -5.13 -27.69
N PRO A 75 -13.00 -5.88 -28.56
CA PRO A 75 -13.55 -7.05 -29.25
C PRO A 75 -13.86 -8.24 -28.33
N ALA A 76 -13.09 -8.45 -27.26
CA ALA A 76 -13.29 -9.55 -26.33
C ALA A 76 -14.57 -9.32 -25.50
N GLN A 77 -14.79 -8.09 -25.01
CA GLN A 77 -16.05 -7.71 -24.36
C GLN A 77 -17.25 -7.85 -25.31
N PHE A 78 -17.07 -7.52 -26.60
CA PHE A 78 -18.13 -7.69 -27.59
C PHE A 78 -18.44 -9.18 -27.85
N VAL A 79 -17.44 -10.06 -27.90
CA VAL A 79 -17.63 -11.52 -28.01
C VAL A 79 -18.31 -12.12 -26.77
N ILE A 80 -17.93 -11.71 -25.56
CA ILE A 80 -18.63 -12.13 -24.31
C ILE A 80 -20.11 -11.74 -24.38
N GLY A 81 -20.40 -10.48 -24.76
CA GLY A 81 -21.78 -10.01 -24.95
C GLY A 81 -22.53 -10.78 -26.03
N ALA A 82 -21.87 -11.15 -27.13
CA ALA A 82 -22.46 -11.88 -28.24
C ALA A 82 -22.78 -13.35 -27.89
N LEU A 83 -21.95 -14.02 -27.09
CA LEU A 83 -22.13 -15.42 -26.67
C LEU A 83 -23.18 -15.62 -25.58
N ALA A 84 -23.65 -14.55 -24.92
CA ALA A 84 -24.71 -14.61 -23.91
C ALA A 84 -25.93 -15.45 -24.36
N PRO A 85 -26.49 -16.31 -23.48
CA PRO A 85 -26.31 -16.34 -22.02
C PRO A 85 -25.25 -17.33 -21.51
N ALA A 86 -24.28 -17.76 -22.33
CA ALA A 86 -23.18 -18.57 -21.82
C ALA A 86 -22.20 -17.72 -20.99
N ASN A 87 -21.74 -18.25 -19.86
CA ASN A 87 -20.64 -17.64 -19.12
C ASN A 87 -19.31 -18.03 -19.77
N VAL A 88 -18.44 -17.04 -19.96
CA VAL A 88 -17.07 -17.20 -20.48
C VAL A 88 -16.09 -17.14 -19.31
N SER A 89 -15.17 -18.09 -19.26
CA SER A 89 -14.19 -18.24 -18.17
C SER A 89 -12.89 -17.49 -18.47
N SER A 90 -12.43 -17.49 -19.73
CA SER A 90 -11.41 -16.59 -20.27
C SER A 90 -11.50 -16.49 -21.80
N ILE A 91 -10.82 -15.52 -22.40
CA ILE A 91 -10.60 -15.43 -23.85
C ILE A 91 -9.11 -15.21 -24.10
N VAL A 92 -8.54 -15.96 -25.03
CA VAL A 92 -7.24 -15.67 -25.66
C VAL A 92 -7.54 -15.08 -27.04
N VAL A 93 -6.93 -13.95 -27.37
CA VAL A 93 -7.10 -13.27 -28.67
C VAL A 93 -5.86 -13.53 -29.52
N ASP A 94 -6.09 -13.92 -30.77
CA ASP A 94 -5.08 -14.20 -31.78
C ASP A 94 -5.26 -13.17 -32.91
N GLU A 95 -4.59 -12.03 -32.77
CA GLU A 95 -4.80 -10.88 -33.68
C GLU A 95 -4.33 -11.21 -35.10
N ASP A 96 -3.20 -11.92 -35.26
CA ASP A 96 -2.64 -12.36 -36.54
C ASP A 96 -3.61 -13.25 -37.34
N LYS A 97 -4.36 -14.13 -36.65
CA LYS A 97 -5.36 -15.01 -37.28
C LYS A 97 -6.77 -14.41 -37.25
N HIS A 98 -6.95 -13.21 -36.67
CA HIS A 98 -8.23 -12.56 -36.41
C HIS A 98 -9.25 -13.52 -35.73
N ALA A 99 -8.75 -14.28 -34.75
CA ALA A 99 -9.44 -15.36 -34.07
C ALA A 99 -9.43 -15.19 -32.54
N MET A 100 -10.34 -15.88 -31.86
CA MET A 100 -10.44 -15.92 -30.41
C MET A 100 -10.73 -17.33 -29.92
N ASP A 101 -9.90 -17.79 -28.98
CA ASP A 101 -10.15 -19.00 -28.22
C ASP A 101 -10.89 -18.64 -26.93
N VAL A 102 -12.17 -19.00 -26.89
CA VAL A 102 -13.07 -18.71 -25.76
C VAL A 102 -13.15 -19.95 -24.87
N VAL A 103 -12.58 -19.84 -23.67
CA VAL A 103 -12.58 -20.91 -22.67
C VAL A 103 -13.86 -20.83 -21.86
N VAL A 104 -14.56 -21.96 -21.73
CA VAL A 104 -15.81 -22.07 -20.97
C VAL A 104 -15.81 -23.29 -20.06
N ASP A 105 -16.51 -23.19 -18.93
CA ASP A 105 -16.76 -24.34 -18.05
C ASP A 105 -17.62 -25.41 -18.78
N GLU A 106 -17.49 -26.69 -18.43
CA GLU A 106 -18.18 -27.80 -19.12
C GLU A 106 -19.71 -27.61 -19.21
N ASP A 107 -20.34 -27.17 -18.13
CA ASP A 107 -21.78 -26.85 -18.06
C ASP A 107 -22.20 -25.76 -19.04
N ASN A 108 -21.29 -24.84 -19.38
CA ASN A 108 -21.52 -23.71 -20.29
C ASN A 108 -21.22 -24.06 -21.75
N LEU A 109 -20.39 -25.07 -22.04
CA LEU A 109 -19.97 -25.46 -23.40
C LEU A 109 -21.15 -25.67 -24.36
N ALA A 110 -22.16 -26.43 -23.92
CA ALA A 110 -23.38 -26.69 -24.71
C ALA A 110 -24.27 -25.44 -24.91
N ILE A 111 -24.18 -24.46 -24.01
CA ILE A 111 -24.90 -23.17 -24.10
C ILE A 111 -24.18 -22.23 -25.06
N ALA A 112 -22.85 -22.16 -24.96
CA ALA A 112 -21.97 -21.28 -25.72
C ALA A 112 -22.00 -21.64 -27.21
N ILE A 113 -21.80 -22.92 -27.55
CA ILE A 113 -21.97 -23.47 -28.90
C ILE A 113 -23.44 -23.31 -29.34
N GLY A 114 -24.37 -23.69 -28.45
CA GLY A 114 -25.81 -23.69 -28.72
C GLY A 114 -26.26 -24.81 -29.67
N ARG A 115 -27.57 -24.94 -29.85
CA ARG A 115 -28.14 -26.00 -30.72
C ARG A 115 -27.60 -25.85 -32.15
N SER A 116 -26.95 -26.91 -32.64
CA SER A 116 -26.31 -26.95 -33.97
C SER A 116 -25.29 -25.83 -34.23
N GLY A 117 -24.56 -25.37 -33.21
CA GLY A 117 -23.56 -24.30 -33.35
C GLY A 117 -24.13 -22.89 -33.55
N GLN A 118 -25.46 -22.73 -33.47
CA GLN A 118 -26.15 -21.49 -33.82
C GLN A 118 -25.75 -20.29 -32.93
N ASN A 119 -25.31 -20.49 -31.69
CA ASN A 119 -24.95 -19.38 -30.80
C ASN A 119 -23.53 -18.87 -31.08
N VAL A 120 -22.55 -19.77 -31.28
CA VAL A 120 -21.21 -19.42 -31.80
C VAL A 120 -21.30 -18.75 -33.17
N ARG A 121 -22.01 -19.37 -34.12
CA ARG A 121 -22.07 -18.83 -35.50
C ARG A 121 -22.69 -17.42 -35.53
N LEU A 122 -23.81 -17.21 -34.83
CA LEU A 122 -24.42 -15.88 -34.75
C LEU A 122 -23.59 -14.88 -33.94
N ALA A 123 -22.69 -15.32 -33.04
CA ALA A 123 -21.74 -14.43 -32.38
C ALA A 123 -20.61 -14.03 -33.34
N SER A 124 -20.01 -14.99 -34.05
CA SER A 124 -18.96 -14.75 -35.03
C SER A 124 -19.45 -13.87 -36.20
N GLU A 125 -20.64 -14.12 -36.73
CA GLU A 125 -21.30 -13.26 -37.73
C GLU A 125 -21.63 -11.84 -37.21
N LEU A 126 -21.76 -11.65 -35.89
CA LEU A 126 -22.08 -10.36 -35.27
C LEU A 126 -20.83 -9.52 -34.97
N THR A 127 -19.73 -10.17 -34.58
CA THR A 127 -18.46 -9.53 -34.19
C THR A 127 -17.45 -9.44 -35.32
N GLY A 128 -17.52 -10.34 -36.31
CA GLY A 128 -16.54 -10.46 -37.40
C GLY A 128 -15.32 -11.31 -37.05
N TRP A 129 -15.23 -11.85 -35.83
CA TRP A 129 -14.09 -12.67 -35.38
C TRP A 129 -14.39 -14.17 -35.52
N GLN A 130 -13.35 -14.97 -35.79
CA GLN A 130 -13.47 -16.42 -35.66
C GLN A 130 -13.51 -16.79 -34.16
N ILE A 131 -14.52 -17.55 -33.74
CA ILE A 131 -14.73 -17.91 -32.32
C ILE A 131 -14.61 -19.42 -32.16
N ASN A 132 -13.47 -19.86 -31.63
CA ASN A 132 -13.28 -21.22 -31.15
C ASN A 132 -13.80 -21.30 -29.73
N ILE A 133 -14.48 -22.39 -29.35
CA ILE A 133 -14.88 -22.63 -27.96
C ILE A 133 -14.30 -23.96 -27.49
N MET A 134 -13.65 -23.91 -26.33
CA MET A 134 -12.94 -25.03 -25.72
C MET A 134 -13.09 -25.02 -24.20
N THR A 135 -12.81 -26.14 -23.57
CA THR A 135 -12.75 -26.31 -22.11
C THR A 135 -11.41 -25.83 -21.55
N ALA A 136 -11.32 -25.68 -20.22
CA ALA A 136 -10.06 -25.36 -19.55
C ALA A 136 -8.99 -26.46 -19.71
N GLU A 137 -9.39 -27.73 -19.80
CA GLU A 137 -8.48 -28.85 -20.05
C GLU A 137 -7.92 -28.82 -21.49
N GLU A 138 -8.76 -28.54 -22.49
CA GLU A 138 -8.32 -28.36 -23.89
C GLU A 138 -7.41 -27.13 -24.05
N SER A 139 -7.73 -26.02 -23.37
CA SER A 139 -6.91 -24.80 -23.38
C SER A 139 -5.52 -25.02 -22.78
N THR A 140 -5.43 -25.72 -21.64
CA THR A 140 -4.13 -26.03 -21.02
C THR A 140 -3.31 -27.05 -21.82
N GLN A 141 -3.96 -28.02 -22.48
CA GLN A 141 -3.28 -28.93 -23.43
C GLN A 141 -2.76 -28.19 -24.66
N LYS A 142 -3.52 -27.23 -25.21
CA LYS A 142 -3.07 -26.38 -26.32
C LYS A 142 -1.85 -25.54 -25.92
N GLN A 143 -1.90 -24.87 -24.77
CA GLN A 143 -0.76 -24.11 -24.24
C GLN A 143 0.49 -24.96 -23.98
N GLN A 144 0.34 -26.22 -23.57
CA GLN A 144 1.46 -27.14 -23.43
C GLN A 144 2.09 -27.49 -24.79
N GLN A 145 1.27 -27.79 -25.80
CA GLN A 145 1.76 -28.06 -27.17
C GLN A 145 2.44 -26.82 -27.79
N GLU A 146 1.92 -25.62 -27.55
CA GLU A 146 2.53 -24.37 -28.01
C GLU A 146 3.87 -24.10 -27.32
N ARG A 147 3.98 -24.32 -26.00
CA ARG A 147 5.26 -24.22 -25.27
C ARG A 147 6.26 -25.29 -25.68
N GLU A 148 5.82 -26.51 -26.01
CA GLU A 148 6.70 -27.52 -26.62
C GLU A 148 7.16 -27.11 -28.03
N GLY A 149 6.29 -26.48 -28.82
CA GLY A 149 6.64 -25.89 -30.12
C GLY A 149 7.73 -24.81 -30.01
N ILE A 150 7.54 -23.83 -29.12
CA ILE A 150 8.51 -22.75 -28.88
C ILE A 150 9.85 -23.32 -28.36
N ARG A 151 9.81 -24.28 -27.41
CA ARG A 151 10.99 -24.98 -26.89
C ARG A 151 11.80 -25.63 -28.01
N ASN A 152 11.13 -26.40 -28.88
CA ASN A 152 11.77 -27.04 -30.01
C ASN A 152 12.34 -26.01 -31.01
N SER A 153 11.64 -24.89 -31.23
CA SER A 153 12.11 -23.79 -32.07
C SER A 153 13.37 -23.12 -31.50
N PHE A 154 13.41 -22.82 -30.20
CA PHE A 154 14.60 -22.25 -29.56
C PHE A 154 15.79 -23.22 -29.62
N MET A 155 15.60 -24.50 -29.27
CA MET A 155 16.64 -25.51 -29.35
C MET A 155 17.19 -25.66 -30.79
N GLN A 156 16.31 -25.66 -31.80
CA GLN A 156 16.71 -25.84 -33.21
C GLN A 156 17.34 -24.58 -33.84
N SER A 157 16.88 -23.38 -33.48
CA SER A 157 17.31 -22.12 -34.10
C SER A 157 18.49 -21.46 -33.38
N LEU A 158 18.54 -21.53 -32.05
CA LEU A 158 19.61 -20.94 -31.24
C LEU A 158 20.72 -21.95 -30.89
N ASP A 159 20.55 -23.23 -31.19
CA ASP A 159 21.50 -24.31 -30.85
C ASP A 159 21.80 -24.36 -29.35
N VAL A 160 20.72 -24.36 -28.54
CA VAL A 160 20.72 -24.30 -27.07
C VAL A 160 20.18 -25.58 -26.44
N ASP A 161 20.67 -25.90 -25.25
CA ASP A 161 20.15 -27.01 -24.44
C ASP A 161 18.72 -26.75 -23.94
N GLN A 162 18.02 -27.84 -23.64
CA GLN A 162 16.62 -27.81 -23.18
C GLN A 162 16.41 -26.93 -21.94
N GLU A 163 17.36 -26.93 -21.00
CA GLU A 163 17.30 -26.13 -19.78
C GLU A 163 17.35 -24.62 -20.08
N VAL A 164 18.17 -24.20 -21.05
CA VAL A 164 18.27 -22.80 -21.51
C VAL A 164 17.00 -22.38 -22.26
N ALA A 165 16.44 -23.26 -23.09
CA ALA A 165 15.16 -23.01 -23.75
C ALA A 165 13.99 -22.90 -22.75
N ASP A 166 13.99 -23.72 -21.69
CA ASP A 166 13.00 -23.64 -20.61
C ASP A 166 13.12 -22.36 -19.77
N ILE A 167 14.33 -21.86 -19.53
CA ILE A 167 14.58 -20.58 -18.86
C ILE A 167 14.03 -19.43 -19.71
N LEU A 168 14.35 -19.37 -21.01
CA LEU A 168 13.84 -18.33 -21.92
C LEU A 168 12.30 -18.32 -21.96
N ILE A 169 11.65 -19.48 -22.02
CA ILE A 169 10.18 -19.59 -21.98
C ILE A 169 9.62 -19.26 -20.59
N GLY A 170 10.38 -19.47 -19.52
CA GLY A 170 10.03 -19.10 -18.15
C GLY A 170 9.99 -17.59 -17.93
N GLU A 171 10.96 -16.88 -18.51
CA GLU A 171 11.06 -15.41 -18.50
C GLU A 171 10.16 -14.74 -19.56
N GLY A 172 9.39 -15.54 -20.33
CA GLY A 172 8.31 -15.05 -21.18
C GLY A 172 8.65 -14.87 -22.67
N PHE A 173 9.84 -15.23 -23.13
CA PHE A 173 10.21 -15.14 -24.55
C PHE A 173 9.38 -16.12 -25.39
N SER A 174 8.71 -15.60 -26.41
CA SER A 174 7.84 -16.35 -27.34
C SER A 174 8.49 -16.62 -28.69
N SER A 175 9.44 -15.76 -29.11
CA SER A 175 10.08 -15.83 -30.43
C SER A 175 11.60 -15.55 -30.38
N VAL A 176 12.31 -16.00 -31.43
CA VAL A 176 13.75 -15.72 -31.60
C VAL A 176 14.00 -14.25 -31.95
N GLU A 177 13.02 -13.56 -32.53
CA GLU A 177 13.10 -12.14 -32.86
C GLU A 177 13.17 -11.27 -31.59
N GLU A 178 12.34 -11.55 -30.58
CA GLU A 178 12.39 -10.84 -29.27
C GLU A 178 13.81 -10.86 -28.66
N ILE A 179 14.44 -12.05 -28.61
CA ILE A 179 15.79 -12.25 -28.06
C ILE A 179 16.85 -11.44 -28.83
N ALA A 180 16.67 -11.20 -30.13
CA ALA A 180 17.58 -10.40 -30.94
C ALA A 180 17.51 -8.88 -30.65
N TYR A 181 16.34 -8.39 -30.21
CA TYR A 181 16.05 -6.97 -30.00
C TYR A 181 16.12 -6.51 -28.54
N VAL A 182 15.80 -7.38 -27.56
CA VAL A 182 15.79 -7.05 -26.12
C VAL A 182 17.14 -6.47 -25.65
N PRO A 183 17.15 -5.48 -24.74
CA PRO A 183 18.35 -4.94 -24.11
C PRO A 183 19.18 -5.99 -23.35
N VAL A 184 20.51 -5.84 -23.40
CA VAL A 184 21.45 -6.77 -22.72
C VAL A 184 21.20 -6.84 -21.21
N ASN A 185 20.80 -5.72 -20.60
CA ASN A 185 20.52 -5.64 -19.16
C ASN A 185 19.37 -6.55 -18.73
N GLU A 186 18.30 -6.65 -19.53
CA GLU A 186 17.12 -7.46 -19.21
C GLU A 186 17.46 -8.96 -19.30
N LEU A 187 18.26 -9.35 -20.30
CA LEU A 187 18.80 -10.73 -20.39
C LEU A 187 19.82 -11.06 -19.29
N LEU A 188 20.46 -10.06 -18.68
CA LEU A 188 21.38 -10.21 -17.54
C LEU A 188 20.68 -10.26 -16.18
N GLU A 189 19.40 -9.87 -16.07
CA GLU A 189 18.60 -10.03 -14.86
C GLU A 189 18.14 -11.50 -14.67
N ILE A 190 18.18 -12.30 -15.75
CA ILE A 190 17.95 -13.74 -15.75
C ILE A 190 19.10 -14.44 -15.00
N SER A 191 18.85 -14.80 -13.74
CA SER A 191 19.87 -15.30 -12.79
C SER A 191 20.66 -16.57 -13.18
N ALA A 192 20.34 -17.18 -14.33
CA ALA A 192 21.02 -18.35 -14.88
C ALA A 192 21.98 -18.02 -16.05
N PHE A 193 21.99 -16.78 -16.56
CA PHE A 193 22.86 -16.37 -17.67
C PHE A 193 24.00 -15.44 -17.20
N ASP A 194 25.17 -15.62 -17.80
CA ASP A 194 26.34 -14.77 -17.64
C ASP A 194 26.57 -13.91 -18.89
N ALA A 195 27.41 -12.88 -18.78
CA ALA A 195 27.58 -11.89 -19.86
C ALA A 195 28.02 -12.51 -21.20
N ASP A 196 28.88 -13.53 -21.14
CA ASP A 196 29.39 -14.21 -22.34
C ASP A 196 28.27 -15.02 -23.03
N THR A 197 27.40 -15.72 -22.27
CA THR A 197 26.24 -16.42 -22.87
C THR A 197 25.16 -15.46 -23.36
N VAL A 198 24.91 -14.33 -22.69
CA VAL A 198 23.96 -13.31 -23.18
C VAL A 198 24.43 -12.72 -24.52
N GLU A 199 25.71 -12.38 -24.66
CA GLU A 199 26.25 -11.90 -25.95
C GLU A 199 26.22 -12.98 -27.03
N GLU A 200 26.51 -14.25 -26.70
CA GLU A 200 26.43 -15.36 -27.65
C GLU A 200 24.98 -15.62 -28.10
N LEU A 201 24.03 -15.79 -27.17
CA LEU A 201 22.60 -16.02 -27.46
C LEU A 201 22.04 -14.92 -28.37
N ARG A 202 22.31 -13.66 -28.04
CA ARG A 202 21.87 -12.49 -28.82
C ARG A 202 22.52 -12.43 -30.19
N THR A 203 23.78 -12.85 -30.32
CA THR A 203 24.49 -12.93 -31.60
C THR A 203 23.92 -14.05 -32.48
N ARG A 204 23.64 -15.22 -31.89
CA ARG A 204 22.97 -16.34 -32.59
C ARG A 204 21.57 -15.94 -33.06
N ALA A 205 20.75 -15.34 -32.18
CA ALA A 205 19.41 -14.84 -32.51
C ALA A 205 19.45 -13.86 -33.69
N ARG A 206 20.32 -12.84 -33.64
CA ARG A 206 20.49 -11.88 -34.73
C ARG A 206 20.94 -12.52 -36.04
N ASN A 207 21.80 -13.53 -36.00
CA ASN A 207 22.23 -14.26 -37.20
C ASN A 207 21.09 -15.09 -37.81
N VAL A 208 20.20 -15.67 -37.00
CA VAL A 208 18.97 -16.35 -37.47
C VAL A 208 18.05 -15.34 -38.16
N VAL A 209 17.67 -14.27 -37.45
CA VAL A 209 16.75 -13.24 -37.97
C VAL A 209 17.29 -12.59 -39.24
N LEU A 210 18.59 -12.28 -39.31
CA LEU A 210 19.23 -11.78 -40.52
C LEU A 210 19.20 -12.80 -41.67
N THR A 211 19.45 -14.08 -41.38
CA THR A 211 19.37 -15.16 -42.38
C THR A 211 17.94 -15.35 -42.89
N GLU A 212 16.92 -15.15 -42.05
CA GLU A 212 15.52 -15.24 -42.43
C GLU A 212 15.03 -14.01 -43.18
N ALA A 213 15.48 -12.81 -42.81
CA ALA A 213 15.28 -11.59 -43.59
C ALA A 213 15.89 -11.70 -45.00
N ILE A 214 17.13 -12.20 -45.13
CA ILE A 214 17.76 -12.44 -46.43
C ILE A 214 16.99 -13.48 -47.27
N LYS A 215 16.49 -14.56 -46.65
CA LYS A 215 15.60 -15.52 -47.34
C LYS A 215 14.26 -14.89 -47.75
N ARG A 216 13.72 -13.97 -46.96
CA ARG A 216 12.46 -13.25 -47.21
C ARG A 216 12.62 -12.30 -48.40
N GLU A 217 13.72 -11.55 -48.46
CA GLU A 217 14.10 -10.73 -49.62
C GLU A 217 14.37 -11.59 -50.86
N GLU A 218 15.19 -12.66 -50.76
CA GLU A 218 15.45 -13.57 -51.89
C GLU A 218 14.18 -14.21 -52.47
N ASN A 219 13.17 -14.49 -51.64
CA ASN A 219 11.90 -15.07 -52.09
C ASN A 219 10.91 -14.01 -52.60
N LEU A 220 10.98 -12.78 -52.09
CA LEU A 220 10.23 -11.64 -52.63
C LEU A 220 10.75 -11.23 -54.02
N ASP A 221 12.07 -11.21 -54.23
CA ASP A 221 12.70 -11.00 -55.54
C ASP A 221 12.43 -12.14 -56.55
N ARG A 222 11.95 -13.30 -56.08
CA ARG A 222 11.48 -14.43 -56.90
C ARG A 222 9.98 -14.39 -57.20
N ALA A 223 9.21 -13.51 -56.58
CA ALA A 223 7.78 -13.34 -56.84
C ALA A 223 7.57 -12.32 -57.95
N ASP A 224 6.84 -12.68 -59.01
CA ASP A 224 6.59 -11.75 -60.12
C ASP A 224 5.50 -10.73 -59.73
N LYS A 225 5.65 -9.48 -60.17
CA LYS A 225 4.81 -8.35 -59.69
C LYS A 225 3.33 -8.53 -59.99
N SER A 226 3.00 -9.38 -60.97
CA SER A 226 1.62 -9.75 -61.34
C SER A 226 0.84 -10.51 -60.25
N LEU A 227 1.50 -11.10 -59.25
CA LEU A 227 0.85 -11.68 -58.06
C LEU A 227 0.44 -10.59 -57.06
N LEU A 228 1.33 -9.63 -56.79
CA LEU A 228 1.13 -8.52 -55.84
C LEU A 228 0.03 -7.52 -56.29
N GLU A 229 -0.45 -7.62 -57.53
CA GLU A 229 -1.55 -6.83 -58.09
C GLU A 229 -2.94 -7.54 -58.00
N LEU A 230 -3.06 -8.61 -57.22
CA LEU A 230 -4.32 -9.31 -56.95
C LEU A 230 -5.05 -8.75 -55.71
N ASP A 231 -6.33 -8.38 -55.87
CA ASP A 231 -7.21 -8.03 -54.75
C ASP A 231 -7.25 -9.17 -53.70
N GLY A 232 -6.81 -8.86 -52.47
CA GLY A 232 -6.78 -9.80 -51.34
C GLY A 232 -5.50 -10.65 -51.21
N MET A 233 -4.48 -10.42 -52.04
CA MET A 233 -3.16 -11.05 -51.92
C MET A 233 -2.18 -10.17 -51.13
N ASP A 234 -1.87 -10.60 -49.90
CA ASP A 234 -0.91 -9.92 -49.03
C ASP A 234 0.54 -10.23 -49.43
N THR A 235 1.50 -9.36 -49.10
CA THR A 235 2.93 -9.55 -49.42
C THR A 235 3.49 -10.87 -48.88
N ASP A 236 3.09 -11.23 -47.67
CA ASP A 236 3.56 -12.44 -47.00
C ASP A 236 2.90 -13.71 -47.56
N LEU A 237 1.71 -13.57 -48.15
CA LEU A 237 1.08 -14.64 -48.93
C LEU A 237 1.83 -14.86 -50.23
N ALA A 238 2.22 -13.79 -50.94
CA ALA A 238 3.03 -13.86 -52.15
C ALA A 238 4.42 -14.48 -51.89
N ILE A 239 5.06 -14.17 -50.76
CA ILE A 239 6.35 -14.77 -50.35
C ILE A 239 6.18 -16.28 -50.07
N LYS A 240 5.13 -16.69 -49.34
CA LYS A 240 4.82 -18.12 -49.11
C LYS A 240 4.59 -18.88 -50.41
N LEU A 241 3.85 -18.28 -51.35
CA LEU A 241 3.59 -18.85 -52.68
C LEU A 241 4.89 -18.98 -53.50
N ALA A 242 5.73 -17.95 -53.54
CA ALA A 242 7.00 -17.99 -54.27
C ALA A 242 8.00 -19.01 -53.69
N ALA A 243 7.96 -19.24 -52.38
CA ALA A 243 8.69 -20.31 -51.70
C ALA A 243 8.13 -21.71 -52.02
N GLY A 244 6.80 -21.85 -52.14
CA GLY A 244 6.12 -23.04 -52.68
C GLY A 244 6.34 -23.26 -54.19
N GLY A 245 7.00 -22.34 -54.88
CA GLY A 245 7.31 -22.41 -56.32
C GLY A 245 6.29 -21.73 -57.23
N VAL A 246 5.23 -21.13 -56.68
CA VAL A 246 4.16 -20.43 -57.38
C VAL A 246 4.55 -18.95 -57.50
N ARG A 247 5.02 -18.51 -58.67
CA ARG A 247 5.68 -17.20 -58.85
C ARG A 247 4.93 -16.24 -59.74
N THR A 248 3.95 -16.72 -60.48
CA THR A 248 3.12 -15.95 -61.41
C THR A 248 1.63 -16.12 -61.13
N ARG A 249 0.84 -15.15 -61.59
CA ARG A 249 -0.64 -15.17 -61.47
C ARG A 249 -1.28 -16.39 -62.14
N ASP A 250 -0.70 -16.89 -63.23
CA ASP A 250 -1.26 -18.03 -63.97
C ASP A 250 -1.00 -19.36 -63.25
N GLU A 251 0.19 -19.54 -62.63
CA GLU A 251 0.50 -20.71 -61.80
C GLU A 251 -0.42 -20.81 -60.58
N LEU A 252 -0.73 -19.68 -59.92
CA LEU A 252 -1.74 -19.61 -58.87
C LEU A 252 -3.13 -20.03 -59.40
N GLY A 253 -3.42 -19.66 -60.64
CA GLY A 253 -4.67 -19.95 -61.32
C GLY A 253 -4.89 -21.41 -61.69
N ASP A 254 -3.87 -22.26 -61.71
CA ASP A 254 -3.97 -23.68 -62.07
C ASP A 254 -4.12 -24.64 -60.87
N LEU A 255 -3.84 -24.16 -59.65
CA LEU A 255 -3.94 -24.94 -58.40
C LEU A 255 -5.38 -25.35 -58.04
N GLY A 256 -5.50 -26.45 -57.28
CA GLY A 256 -6.68 -26.78 -56.51
C GLY A 256 -6.85 -25.87 -55.29
N VAL A 257 -8.10 -25.69 -54.84
CA VAL A 257 -8.40 -24.95 -53.60
C VAL A 257 -7.72 -25.62 -52.41
N ASP A 258 -7.81 -26.95 -52.32
CA ASP A 258 -7.23 -27.73 -51.22
C ASP A 258 -5.68 -27.67 -51.24
N GLU A 259 -5.05 -27.72 -52.42
CA GLU A 259 -3.59 -27.56 -52.59
C GLU A 259 -3.12 -26.16 -52.17
N LEU A 260 -3.89 -25.12 -52.49
CA LEU A 260 -3.60 -23.74 -52.07
C LEU A 260 -3.79 -23.54 -50.55
N VAL A 261 -4.79 -24.19 -49.95
CA VAL A 261 -4.99 -24.25 -48.49
C VAL A 261 -3.78 -24.93 -47.82
N GLU A 262 -3.33 -26.08 -48.32
CA GLU A 262 -2.19 -26.81 -47.76
C GLU A 262 -0.86 -26.04 -47.90
N MET A 263 -0.60 -25.40 -49.04
CA MET A 263 0.67 -24.66 -49.26
C MET A 263 0.73 -23.30 -48.59
N ALA A 264 -0.37 -22.55 -48.55
CA ALA A 264 -0.37 -21.16 -48.09
C ALA A 264 -0.96 -20.96 -46.68
N GLY A 265 -1.63 -21.98 -46.12
CA GLY A 265 -2.19 -21.95 -44.77
C GLY A 265 -3.42 -21.04 -44.61
N ILE A 266 -4.14 -20.78 -45.70
CA ILE A 266 -5.33 -19.91 -45.73
C ILE A 266 -6.63 -20.72 -45.71
N ASP A 267 -7.74 -20.07 -45.37
CA ASP A 267 -9.06 -20.71 -45.35
C ASP A 267 -9.58 -21.04 -46.76
N ALA A 268 -10.32 -22.14 -46.90
CA ALA A 268 -10.85 -22.59 -48.19
C ALA A 268 -11.76 -21.55 -48.92
N PRO A 269 -12.59 -20.72 -48.23
CA PRO A 269 -13.28 -19.59 -48.85
C PRO A 269 -12.32 -18.56 -49.47
N ARG A 270 -11.28 -18.12 -48.76
CA ARG A 270 -10.28 -17.16 -49.26
C ARG A 270 -9.42 -17.76 -50.37
N ALA A 271 -8.99 -19.01 -50.26
CA ALA A 271 -8.30 -19.74 -51.33
C ALA A 271 -9.15 -19.81 -52.61
N SER A 272 -10.43 -20.17 -52.47
CA SER A 272 -11.38 -20.19 -53.59
C SER A 272 -11.58 -18.81 -54.21
N ALA A 273 -11.67 -17.75 -53.40
CA ALA A 273 -11.78 -16.37 -53.89
C ALA A 273 -10.53 -15.92 -54.68
N LEU A 274 -9.33 -16.24 -54.19
CA LEU A 274 -8.06 -15.92 -54.88
C LEU A 274 -7.92 -16.67 -56.21
N ILE A 275 -8.25 -17.96 -56.25
CA ILE A 275 -8.24 -18.74 -57.51
C ILE A 275 -9.30 -18.22 -58.48
N MET A 276 -10.48 -17.79 -58.01
CA MET A 276 -11.50 -17.17 -58.86
C MET A 276 -11.17 -15.73 -59.31
N ALA A 277 -10.23 -15.05 -58.64
CA ALA A 277 -9.68 -13.76 -59.08
C ALA A 277 -8.67 -13.90 -60.25
N VAL A 278 -8.25 -15.13 -60.58
CA VAL A 278 -7.46 -15.41 -61.78
C VAL A 278 -8.40 -15.68 -62.98
N PRO A 279 -8.36 -14.86 -64.05
CA PRO A 279 -9.33 -14.95 -65.14
C PRO A 279 -9.04 -16.12 -66.10
N ARG A 280 -9.41 -17.35 -65.71
CA ARG A 280 -9.33 -18.55 -66.57
C ARG A 280 -10.10 -18.36 -67.89
N PRO A 281 -9.59 -18.84 -69.04
CA PRO A 281 -10.26 -18.70 -70.34
C PRO A 281 -11.57 -19.48 -70.43
N LEU A 282 -12.60 -18.84 -71.01
CA LEU A 282 -13.99 -19.31 -71.01
C LEU A 282 -14.21 -20.62 -71.81
N VAL A 283 -14.71 -21.66 -71.12
CA VAL A 283 -15.32 -22.85 -71.74
C VAL A 283 -16.76 -23.03 -71.24
N ARG A 284 -17.72 -23.21 -72.15
CA ARG A 284 -19.16 -23.37 -71.85
C ARG A 284 -19.57 -24.85 -71.73
N VAL A 285 -20.36 -25.19 -70.70
CA VAL A 285 -21.43 -26.21 -70.76
C VAL A 285 -22.65 -25.70 -69.94
N GLU A 286 -23.82 -26.32 -70.09
CA GLU A 286 -25.13 -25.72 -69.80
C GLU A 286 -25.84 -26.20 -68.50
N ARG A 287 -27.03 -25.63 -68.24
CA ARG A 287 -27.90 -25.82 -67.07
C ARG A 287 -28.63 -27.17 -67.03
N ALA A 288 -29.06 -27.58 -65.84
CA ALA A 288 -30.29 -28.35 -65.63
C ALA A 288 -31.06 -27.90 -64.36
N TYR A 289 -32.39 -28.01 -64.38
CA TYR A 289 -33.31 -27.76 -63.24
C TYR A 289 -33.94 -29.07 -62.77
N THR A 290 -34.42 -29.13 -61.51
CA THR A 290 -35.62 -29.92 -61.14
C THR A 290 -36.24 -29.44 -59.81
N VAL A 291 -37.49 -29.84 -59.53
CA VAL A 291 -38.40 -29.23 -58.53
C VAL A 291 -39.31 -30.29 -57.87
N ASN A 292 -39.82 -30.01 -56.65
CA ASN A 292 -40.78 -30.78 -55.82
C ASN A 292 -40.24 -32.12 -55.23
N GLY A 293 -40.15 -32.36 -53.92
CA GLY A 293 -40.93 -31.85 -52.79
C GLY A 293 -41.92 -32.91 -52.25
N LYS A 294 -41.96 -33.14 -50.93
CA LYS A 294 -43.16 -33.49 -50.13
C LYS A 294 -42.85 -33.66 -48.63
N ARG A 295 -43.70 -33.08 -47.77
CA ARG A 295 -43.73 -33.37 -46.32
C ARG A 295 -44.34 -34.76 -46.07
N LYS A 296 -43.91 -35.44 -45.00
CA LYS A 296 -44.68 -36.48 -44.30
C LYS A 296 -44.76 -36.15 -42.82
N THR A 297 -45.89 -36.46 -42.20
CA THR A 297 -46.20 -36.18 -40.79
C THR A 297 -46.28 -37.46 -39.96
N LYS A 298 -45.72 -37.41 -38.75
CA LYS A 298 -46.03 -38.23 -37.57
C LYS A 298 -45.66 -37.35 -36.36
N SER A 299 -46.63 -36.76 -35.66
CA SER A 299 -47.60 -37.33 -34.71
C SER A 299 -47.01 -37.40 -33.29
N MET A 300 -47.75 -36.86 -32.33
CA MET A 300 -47.39 -36.70 -30.91
C MET A 300 -46.96 -38.00 -30.24
N ALA A 301 -46.13 -37.88 -29.20
CA ALA A 301 -46.06 -38.87 -28.13
C ALA A 301 -46.91 -38.39 -26.94
N SER A 302 -47.69 -39.29 -26.35
CA SER A 302 -48.51 -39.06 -25.17
C SER A 302 -48.15 -40.07 -24.08
N ASN A 303 -48.05 -39.61 -22.83
CA ASN A 303 -47.59 -40.45 -21.72
C ASN A 303 -48.78 -41.24 -21.14
N THR A 304 -48.70 -42.57 -21.23
CA THR A 304 -49.74 -43.51 -20.76
C THR A 304 -49.46 -43.99 -19.34
N VAL A 305 -50.48 -44.53 -18.64
CA VAL A 305 -50.34 -45.02 -17.25
C VAL A 305 -49.20 -46.03 -17.11
N ALA A 306 -49.04 -46.95 -18.07
CA ALA A 306 -47.96 -47.94 -18.07
C ALA A 306 -46.56 -47.31 -18.02
N GLN A 307 -46.33 -46.24 -18.78
CA GLN A 307 -45.03 -45.55 -18.84
C GLN A 307 -44.74 -44.77 -17.54
N PHE A 308 -45.76 -44.08 -17.02
CA PHE A 308 -45.63 -43.32 -15.76
C PHE A 308 -45.44 -44.25 -14.54
N ALA A 309 -46.00 -45.47 -14.60
CA ALA A 309 -45.74 -46.50 -13.60
C ALA A 309 -44.26 -46.94 -13.61
N THR A 310 -43.65 -47.17 -14.78
CA THR A 310 -42.22 -47.51 -14.86
C THR A 310 -41.29 -46.39 -14.39
N GLU A 311 -41.61 -45.11 -14.67
CA GLU A 311 -40.84 -43.97 -14.14
C GLU A 311 -40.88 -43.94 -12.60
N LEU A 312 -42.06 -44.16 -12.00
CA LEU A 312 -42.25 -44.22 -10.55
C LEU A 312 -41.80 -45.56 -9.91
N LYS A 313 -41.27 -46.50 -10.70
CA LYS A 313 -40.85 -47.85 -10.28
C LYS A 313 -41.97 -48.66 -9.59
N LEU A 314 -43.22 -48.42 -9.99
CA LEU A 314 -44.41 -49.15 -9.56
C LEU A 314 -44.90 -50.06 -10.69
N THR A 315 -45.68 -51.09 -10.35
CA THR A 315 -46.37 -51.89 -11.36
C THR A 315 -47.61 -51.14 -11.89
N PRO A 316 -47.91 -51.17 -13.19
CA PRO A 316 -49.08 -50.49 -13.76
C PRO A 316 -50.43 -50.71 -13.04
N PRO A 317 -50.82 -51.93 -12.61
CA PRO A 317 -52.07 -52.12 -11.86
C PRO A 317 -52.06 -51.44 -10.48
N ALA A 318 -50.91 -51.38 -9.79
CA ALA A 318 -50.80 -50.70 -8.50
C ALA A 318 -50.96 -49.17 -8.66
N LEU A 319 -50.44 -48.59 -9.74
CA LEU A 319 -50.68 -47.18 -10.06
C LEU A 319 -52.14 -46.92 -10.43
N LEU A 320 -52.80 -47.82 -11.18
CA LEU A 320 -54.23 -47.71 -11.50
C LEU A 320 -55.12 -47.80 -10.25
N ASP A 321 -54.77 -48.62 -9.26
CA ASP A 321 -55.48 -48.68 -7.97
C ASP A 321 -55.26 -47.39 -7.15
N GLN A 322 -54.05 -46.82 -7.14
CA GLN A 322 -53.77 -45.54 -6.49
C GLN A 322 -54.48 -44.36 -7.16
N LEU A 323 -54.55 -44.33 -8.51
CA LEU A 323 -55.33 -43.34 -9.27
C LEU A 323 -56.82 -43.44 -8.96
N ARG A 324 -57.38 -44.66 -8.88
CA ARG A 324 -58.77 -44.86 -8.46
C ARG A 324 -59.01 -44.45 -7.00
N ALA A 325 -58.06 -44.70 -6.09
CA ALA A 325 -58.12 -44.20 -4.71
C ALA A 325 -58.04 -42.66 -4.63
N ALA A 326 -57.37 -42.01 -5.58
CA ALA A 326 -57.36 -40.56 -5.76
C ALA A 326 -58.62 -39.98 -6.44
N GLY A 327 -59.61 -40.81 -6.78
CA GLY A 327 -60.84 -40.39 -7.46
C GLY A 327 -60.68 -40.14 -8.97
N VAL A 328 -59.56 -40.56 -9.57
CA VAL A 328 -59.30 -40.44 -11.01
C VAL A 328 -59.83 -41.69 -11.72
N ALA A 329 -60.86 -41.50 -12.56
CA ALA A 329 -61.53 -42.58 -13.28
C ALA A 329 -60.78 -42.98 -14.56
N LYS A 330 -59.69 -43.74 -14.39
CA LYS A 330 -58.94 -44.41 -15.46
C LYS A 330 -58.90 -45.91 -15.17
N HIS A 331 -58.96 -46.73 -16.22
CA HIS A 331 -59.28 -48.17 -16.09
C HIS A 331 -58.39 -49.10 -16.91
N ALA A 332 -57.64 -48.58 -17.90
CA ALA A 332 -56.68 -49.36 -18.69
C ALA A 332 -55.26 -48.81 -18.54
N GLU A 333 -54.25 -49.69 -18.63
CA GLU A 333 -52.83 -49.32 -18.54
C GLU A 333 -52.39 -48.43 -19.72
N SER A 334 -53.12 -48.48 -20.83
CA SER A 334 -52.96 -47.67 -22.04
C SER A 334 -53.68 -46.32 -21.99
N ASP A 335 -54.39 -45.98 -20.90
CA ASP A 335 -55.05 -44.68 -20.78
C ASP A 335 -54.01 -43.53 -20.69
N GLU A 336 -54.31 -42.38 -21.28
CA GLU A 336 -53.46 -41.18 -21.17
C GLU A 336 -53.72 -40.41 -19.86
N LEU A 337 -52.68 -39.91 -19.21
CA LEU A 337 -52.75 -39.13 -17.97
C LEU A 337 -52.56 -37.63 -18.21
N SER A 338 -53.51 -36.81 -17.74
CA SER A 338 -53.35 -35.35 -17.76
C SER A 338 -52.54 -34.83 -16.57
N GLU A 339 -52.03 -33.60 -16.67
CA GLU A 339 -51.37 -32.90 -15.56
C GLU A 339 -52.29 -32.76 -14.34
N ASP A 340 -53.58 -32.49 -14.55
CA ASP A 340 -54.59 -32.39 -13.49
C ASP A 340 -54.82 -33.74 -12.77
N ASP A 341 -54.76 -34.85 -13.50
CA ASP A 341 -54.87 -36.20 -12.91
C ASP A 341 -53.65 -36.51 -12.00
N LYS A 342 -52.44 -36.11 -12.43
CA LYS A 342 -51.21 -36.23 -11.61
C LYS A 342 -51.30 -35.36 -10.35
N ALA A 343 -51.80 -34.13 -10.48
CA ALA A 343 -52.00 -33.22 -9.35
C ALA A 343 -52.98 -33.81 -8.30
N ARG A 344 -54.08 -34.42 -8.76
CA ARG A 344 -55.05 -35.10 -7.88
C ARG A 344 -54.46 -36.32 -7.19
N LEU A 345 -53.66 -37.13 -7.88
CA LEU A 345 -52.92 -38.24 -7.27
C LEU A 345 -52.00 -37.76 -6.14
N LEU A 346 -51.25 -36.67 -6.37
CA LEU A 346 -50.34 -36.09 -5.37
C LEU A 346 -51.09 -35.49 -4.17
N GLU A 347 -52.24 -34.84 -4.38
CA GLU A 347 -53.07 -34.34 -3.28
C GLU A 347 -53.73 -35.48 -2.49
N ALA A 348 -54.18 -36.54 -3.16
CA ALA A 348 -54.73 -37.72 -2.52
C ALA A 348 -53.69 -38.49 -1.69
N LEU A 349 -52.47 -38.67 -2.19
CA LEU A 349 -51.36 -39.28 -1.44
C LEU A 349 -50.99 -38.44 -0.20
N ARG A 350 -50.98 -37.10 -0.33
CA ARG A 350 -50.80 -36.18 0.82
C ARG A 350 -51.92 -36.27 1.86
N LYS A 351 -53.15 -36.61 1.45
CA LYS A 351 -54.30 -36.82 2.37
C LYS A 351 -54.34 -38.24 2.95
N ALA A 352 -53.88 -39.26 2.22
CA ALA A 352 -53.78 -40.64 2.68
C ALA A 352 -52.75 -40.81 3.81
N HIS A 353 -51.69 -39.98 3.82
CA HIS A 353 -50.76 -39.82 4.94
C HIS A 353 -51.19 -38.75 5.97
N GLY A 354 -52.50 -38.44 6.10
CA GLY A 354 -53.01 -37.41 7.01
C GLY A 354 -52.82 -37.72 8.51
N GLY A 355 -52.85 -36.73 9.41
CA GLY A 355 -53.08 -35.29 9.26
C GLY A 355 -54.23 -34.76 10.13
N GLN A 356 -54.15 -33.52 10.63
CA GLN A 356 -55.28 -32.80 11.25
C GLN A 356 -55.03 -31.29 11.47
N GLU A 357 -56.09 -30.48 11.41
CA GLU A 357 -56.16 -29.06 11.85
C GLU A 357 -57.25 -28.87 12.91
N VAL A 358 -57.01 -28.07 13.97
CA VAL A 358 -58.04 -27.38 14.80
C VAL A 358 -57.45 -26.07 15.41
N GLU A 359 -58.30 -25.09 15.75
CA GLU A 359 -57.95 -23.72 16.21
C GLU A 359 -57.74 -23.52 17.74
N LYS A 360 -57.28 -22.39 18.32
CA LYS A 360 -56.32 -21.25 18.06
C LYS A 360 -56.42 -20.31 19.30
N ARG A 361 -55.33 -19.73 19.86
CA ARG A 361 -55.34 -18.42 20.62
C ARG A 361 -53.99 -17.94 21.23
N LYS A 362 -53.74 -16.62 21.13
CA LYS A 362 -52.89 -15.68 21.96
C LYS A 362 -51.33 -15.70 21.97
N ILE A 363 -50.73 -14.74 21.22
CA ILE A 363 -49.92 -13.54 21.65
C ILE A 363 -48.86 -13.72 22.80
N THR A 364 -47.58 -13.30 22.67
CA THR A 364 -47.02 -11.95 23.00
C THR A 364 -45.55 -11.71 22.54
N LEU A 365 -45.13 -10.45 22.39
CA LEU A 365 -43.80 -9.93 21.98
C LEU A 365 -42.77 -9.72 23.12
N THR A 366 -41.48 -9.58 22.77
CA THR A 366 -40.49 -8.69 23.42
C THR A 366 -39.62 -7.94 22.38
N ARG A 367 -38.83 -6.93 22.79
CA ARG A 367 -38.23 -5.90 21.92
C ARG A 367 -36.80 -5.50 22.34
N ARG A 368 -35.98 -5.07 21.36
CA ARG A 368 -34.59 -4.58 21.48
C ARG A 368 -34.52 -3.04 21.35
N SER A 369 -33.49 -2.37 21.86
CA SER A 369 -33.39 -0.89 21.88
C SER A 369 -31.96 -0.34 21.83
N THR A 370 -31.73 0.70 21.02
CA THR A 370 -30.50 1.53 20.92
C THR A 370 -30.83 3.02 21.17
N SER A 371 -29.83 3.91 21.23
CA SER A 371 -29.99 5.34 21.58
C SER A 371 -29.18 6.29 20.67
N ALA A 372 -29.54 7.59 20.70
CA ALA A 372 -29.03 8.62 19.78
C ALA A 372 -28.68 9.94 20.51
N ILE A 373 -27.71 10.69 20.00
CA ILE A 373 -27.29 12.01 20.53
C ILE A 373 -27.38 13.07 19.41
N LYS A 374 -27.70 14.32 19.77
CA LYS A 374 -27.76 15.48 18.88
C LYS A 374 -26.71 16.52 19.26
N GLN A 375 -26.09 17.14 18.26
CA GLN A 375 -25.21 18.29 18.41
C GLN A 375 -25.45 19.28 17.25
N ALA A 376 -25.01 20.53 17.40
CA ALA A 376 -25.22 21.61 16.46
C ALA A 376 -23.93 22.37 16.14
N ASP A 377 -23.82 22.81 14.90
CA ASP A 377 -22.66 23.55 14.40
C ASP A 377 -22.81 25.06 14.64
N ALA A 378 -21.72 25.81 14.49
CA ALA A 378 -21.59 27.23 14.86
C ALA A 378 -22.55 28.22 14.15
N THR A 379 -23.36 27.76 13.19
CA THR A 379 -24.41 28.54 12.50
C THR A 379 -25.84 28.10 12.85
N GLY A 380 -26.02 27.28 13.90
CA GLY A 380 -27.32 27.10 14.57
C GLY A 380 -28.26 26.05 13.97
N LYS A 381 -27.75 25.08 13.20
CA LYS A 381 -28.52 23.89 12.76
C LYS A 381 -27.91 22.60 13.33
N ALA A 382 -28.76 21.63 13.64
CA ALA A 382 -28.39 20.44 14.41
C ALA A 382 -28.57 19.13 13.61
N ARG A 383 -27.67 18.17 13.82
CA ARG A 383 -27.74 16.79 13.30
C ARG A 383 -27.68 15.77 14.44
N THR A 384 -27.97 14.51 14.12
CA THR A 384 -28.12 13.40 15.08
C THR A 384 -27.23 12.23 14.65
N ILE A 385 -26.51 11.61 15.58
CA ILE A 385 -25.74 10.38 15.33
C ILE A 385 -26.07 9.35 16.44
N GLN A 386 -26.14 8.07 16.09
CA GLN A 386 -26.21 6.97 17.05
C GLN A 386 -24.81 6.39 17.26
N VAL A 387 -24.41 6.22 18.52
CA VAL A 387 -23.16 5.54 18.90
C VAL A 387 -23.47 4.65 20.10
N GLU A 388 -23.18 3.36 19.98
CA GLU A 388 -23.39 2.39 21.05
C GLU A 388 -22.04 2.13 21.76
N VAL A 389 -21.93 2.50 23.04
CA VAL A 389 -20.67 2.44 23.80
C VAL A 389 -20.85 1.67 25.10
N ARG A 390 -19.93 0.75 25.39
CA ARG A 390 -19.73 0.17 26.72
C ARG A 390 -18.24 0.13 27.10
N LYS A 391 -17.85 1.01 28.02
CA LYS A 391 -16.74 0.76 28.96
C LYS A 391 -17.29 0.85 30.38
N LYS A 392 -16.78 0.01 31.27
CA LYS A 392 -17.12 0.00 32.70
C LYS A 392 -15.82 0.09 33.49
N ARG A 393 -15.64 1.16 34.27
CA ARG A 393 -14.73 1.16 35.42
C ARG A 393 -15.57 1.36 36.69
N VAL A 394 -15.05 0.81 37.78
CA VAL A 394 -15.71 0.77 39.09
C VAL A 394 -15.43 2.06 39.84
N PHE A 395 -16.42 2.55 40.59
CA PHE A 395 -16.15 3.13 41.91
C PHE A 395 -17.26 2.76 42.90
N VAL A 396 -16.88 2.65 44.17
CA VAL A 396 -17.75 2.27 45.29
C VAL A 396 -18.60 3.46 45.71
N LYS A 397 -19.82 3.21 46.22
CA LYS A 397 -20.65 4.22 46.88
C LYS A 397 -21.34 3.62 48.10
N ARG A 398 -21.26 4.31 49.24
CA ARG A 398 -22.18 4.18 50.36
C ARG A 398 -22.25 5.52 51.09
N ASP A 399 -23.43 5.87 51.56
CA ASP A 399 -23.82 7.24 51.86
C ASP A 399 -23.96 7.51 53.37
N SER A 400 -23.83 8.78 53.79
CA SER A 400 -24.42 9.37 55.00
C SER A 400 -24.34 10.91 54.90
N ASP A 401 -25.35 11.61 55.41
CA ASP A 401 -25.55 13.05 55.24
C ASP A 401 -25.06 13.90 56.44
N ALA A 402 -24.61 15.14 56.19
CA ALA A 402 -24.76 16.31 57.09
C ALA A 402 -24.38 17.62 56.36
N GLU A 403 -25.02 18.75 56.70
CA GLU A 403 -24.79 20.09 56.14
C GLU A 403 -24.11 21.02 57.15
N VAL A 404 -23.13 21.85 56.71
CA VAL A 404 -22.79 23.18 57.29
C VAL A 404 -22.17 24.06 56.17
N GLU A 405 -22.42 25.37 56.18
CA GLU A 405 -21.80 26.33 55.25
C GLU A 405 -20.58 27.10 55.83
N ALA A 406 -19.66 27.44 54.91
CA ALA A 406 -18.87 28.68 54.81
C ALA A 406 -17.55 28.91 55.61
N VAL A 407 -16.55 29.39 54.82
CA VAL A 407 -15.32 30.17 55.13
C VAL A 407 -14.17 29.52 55.95
N VAL A 408 -12.97 29.43 55.34
CA VAL A 408 -11.65 29.95 55.82
C VAL A 408 -10.52 29.47 54.86
N ALA A 409 -9.35 30.13 54.91
CA ALA A 409 -8.16 29.89 54.07
C ALA A 409 -7.35 28.63 54.50
N PRO A 410 -6.33 28.17 53.73
CA PRO A 410 -5.88 26.77 53.78
C PRO A 410 -4.95 26.43 54.95
N GLN A 411 -5.06 25.19 55.45
CA GLN A 411 -4.06 24.52 56.28
C GLN A 411 -3.91 23.04 55.87
N VAL A 412 -2.80 22.43 56.29
CA VAL A 412 -2.37 21.07 55.89
C VAL A 412 -3.18 20.00 56.63
N MET A 413 -3.57 18.93 55.93
CA MET A 413 -4.14 17.72 56.56
C MET A 413 -3.13 16.57 56.57
N VAL A 414 -3.03 15.90 57.71
CA VAL A 414 -2.29 14.63 57.88
C VAL A 414 -3.18 13.47 57.41
N ILE A 415 -2.58 12.43 56.84
CA ILE A 415 -3.26 11.23 56.35
C ILE A 415 -3.26 10.16 57.45
N ASP A 416 -4.36 9.40 57.57
CA ASP A 416 -4.55 8.37 58.61
C ASP A 416 -3.79 7.07 58.28
N ASP A 417 -3.11 6.49 59.28
CA ASP A 417 -2.17 5.35 59.13
C ASP A 417 -2.87 4.10 58.54
N ALA A 418 -4.17 3.93 58.84
CA ALA A 418 -4.97 2.80 58.36
C ALA A 418 -5.20 2.81 56.84
N GLU A 419 -5.12 3.96 56.17
CA GLU A 419 -5.30 4.06 54.71
C GLU A 419 -3.97 3.97 53.95
N MET A 420 -2.85 4.35 54.59
CA MET A 420 -1.49 4.03 54.12
C MET A 420 -1.27 2.51 54.08
N ALA A 421 -1.52 1.80 55.18
CA ALA A 421 -1.28 0.37 55.30
C ALA A 421 -2.01 -0.47 54.22
N ARG A 422 -3.24 -0.08 53.84
CA ARG A 422 -4.00 -0.75 52.77
C ARG A 422 -3.42 -0.53 51.38
N ARG A 423 -2.92 0.68 51.09
CA ARG A 423 -2.22 0.96 49.82
C ARG A 423 -0.91 0.20 49.73
N GLU A 424 -0.18 0.07 50.84
CA GLU A 424 1.04 -0.75 50.88
C GLU A 424 0.73 -2.23 50.66
N GLU A 425 -0.35 -2.78 51.23
CA GLU A 425 -0.71 -4.19 51.03
C GLU A 425 -1.16 -4.49 49.59
N GLU A 426 -1.95 -3.61 48.97
CA GLU A 426 -2.32 -3.74 47.54
C GLU A 426 -1.08 -3.59 46.63
N ALA A 427 -0.25 -2.57 46.85
CA ALA A 427 0.98 -2.36 46.08
C ALA A 427 1.95 -3.55 46.22
N ARG A 428 2.07 -4.14 47.41
CA ARG A 428 2.94 -5.30 47.66
C ARG A 428 2.49 -6.54 46.91
N ARG A 429 1.17 -6.84 46.88
CA ARG A 429 0.63 -7.95 46.07
C ARG A 429 0.79 -7.69 44.56
N GLN A 430 0.67 -6.44 44.13
CA GLN A 430 0.84 -6.08 42.72
C GLN A 430 2.31 -6.15 42.29
N ALA A 431 3.25 -5.76 43.16
CA ALA A 431 4.68 -5.96 42.96
C ALA A 431 5.09 -7.44 42.97
N GLU A 432 4.51 -8.26 43.86
CA GLU A 432 4.75 -9.72 43.92
C GLU A 432 4.29 -10.42 42.63
N PHE A 433 3.13 -10.03 42.07
CA PHE A 433 2.64 -10.54 40.79
C PHE A 433 3.56 -10.16 39.61
N VAL A 434 4.01 -8.90 39.55
CA VAL A 434 4.95 -8.43 38.51
C VAL A 434 6.32 -9.12 38.65
N ALA A 435 6.85 -9.25 39.86
CA ALA A 435 8.10 -9.95 40.11
C ALA A 435 8.07 -11.40 39.61
N ARG A 436 6.93 -12.09 39.79
CA ARG A 436 6.72 -13.47 39.31
C ARG A 436 6.74 -13.56 37.78
N GLN A 437 6.07 -12.65 37.09
CA GLN A 437 6.11 -12.57 35.62
C GLN A 437 7.51 -12.20 35.10
N VAL A 438 8.24 -11.34 35.80
CA VAL A 438 9.65 -11.00 35.44
C VAL A 438 10.58 -12.20 35.66
N SER A 439 10.37 -13.04 36.68
CA SER A 439 11.14 -14.28 36.83
C SER A 439 10.82 -15.31 35.74
N GLU A 440 9.54 -15.52 35.38
CA GLU A 440 9.17 -16.42 34.28
C GLU A 440 9.67 -15.93 32.91
N ALA A 441 9.72 -14.61 32.70
CA ALA A 441 10.31 -14.01 31.50
C ALA A 441 11.83 -14.22 31.44
N ARG A 442 12.55 -14.00 32.56
CA ARG A 442 14.00 -14.26 32.64
C ARG A 442 14.36 -15.73 32.43
N GLU A 443 13.61 -16.65 33.04
CA GLU A 443 13.83 -18.09 32.81
C GLU A 443 13.59 -18.52 31.36
N ARG A 444 12.77 -17.79 30.59
CA ARG A 444 12.61 -18.02 29.15
C ARG A 444 13.74 -17.40 28.33
N SER A 445 14.16 -16.17 28.63
CA SER A 445 15.28 -15.54 27.91
C SER A 445 16.60 -16.26 28.15
N GLU A 446 16.87 -16.71 29.38
CA GLU A 446 18.07 -17.50 29.70
C GLU A 446 18.11 -18.88 29.02
N ARG A 447 16.96 -19.48 28.71
CA ARG A 447 16.90 -20.73 27.92
C ARG A 447 17.18 -20.42 26.45
N ALA A 448 16.45 -19.48 25.86
CA ALA A 448 16.65 -19.06 24.48
C ALA A 448 18.09 -18.58 24.18
N GLN A 449 18.74 -17.90 25.13
CA GLN A 449 20.16 -17.52 25.00
C GLN A 449 21.10 -18.73 25.02
N ARG A 450 20.88 -19.72 25.91
CA ARG A 450 21.68 -20.96 25.93
C ARG A 450 21.49 -21.79 24.66
N ASP A 451 20.26 -21.82 24.13
CA ASP A 451 19.94 -22.52 22.88
C ASP A 451 20.65 -21.85 21.68
N LEU A 452 20.69 -20.51 21.63
CA LEU A 452 21.43 -19.73 20.62
C LEU A 452 22.96 -19.87 20.76
N ASP A 453 23.50 -19.84 21.99
CA ASP A 453 24.92 -20.03 22.25
C ASP A 453 25.38 -21.44 21.83
N GLU A 454 24.57 -22.48 22.04
CA GLU A 454 24.90 -23.84 21.58
C GLU A 454 24.87 -23.94 20.04
N LEU A 455 23.91 -23.28 19.37
CA LEU A 455 23.87 -23.20 17.90
C LEU A 455 25.11 -22.49 17.34
N HIS A 456 25.47 -21.32 17.85
CA HIS A 456 26.68 -20.61 17.41
C HIS A 456 27.98 -21.37 17.75
N ARG A 457 28.01 -22.18 18.82
CA ARG A 457 29.15 -23.07 19.09
C ARG A 457 29.26 -24.16 18.03
N ARG A 458 28.14 -24.81 17.65
CA ARG A 458 28.11 -25.80 16.56
C ARG A 458 28.50 -25.20 15.21
N GLU A 459 28.08 -23.97 14.90
CA GLU A 459 28.53 -23.26 13.70
C GLU A 459 30.04 -23.02 13.68
N ARG A 460 30.63 -22.63 14.82
CA ARG A 460 32.09 -22.42 14.93
C ARG A 460 32.85 -23.73 14.79
N GLU A 461 32.41 -24.79 15.49
CA GLU A 461 32.98 -26.14 15.37
C GLU A 461 32.90 -26.66 13.91
N ALA A 462 31.81 -26.39 13.19
CA ALA A 462 31.67 -26.72 11.78
C ALA A 462 32.58 -25.88 10.85
N LYS A 463 32.69 -24.57 11.09
CA LYS A 463 33.56 -23.66 10.31
C LYS A 463 35.05 -23.97 10.53
N GLU A 464 35.46 -24.27 11.76
CA GLU A 464 36.82 -24.74 12.08
C GLU A 464 37.12 -26.10 11.43
N ALA A 465 36.16 -27.03 11.42
CA ALA A 465 36.30 -28.31 10.72
C ALA A 465 36.37 -28.16 9.18
N HIS A 466 35.79 -27.10 8.61
CA HIS A 466 35.92 -26.78 7.18
C HIS A 466 37.30 -26.21 6.85
N VAL A 467 37.75 -25.18 7.58
CA VAL A 467 39.08 -24.57 7.40
C VAL A 467 40.21 -25.58 7.62
N ALA A 468 40.05 -26.51 8.58
CA ALA A 468 41.00 -27.60 8.80
C ALA A 468 41.08 -28.62 7.66
N ARG A 469 40.08 -28.70 6.77
CA ARG A 469 40.10 -29.55 5.56
C ARG A 469 40.78 -28.88 4.37
N GLU A 470 40.77 -27.55 4.30
CA GLU A 470 41.29 -26.79 3.15
C GLU A 470 42.81 -26.50 3.25
N ALA A 471 43.40 -26.59 4.44
CA ALA A 471 44.79 -26.19 4.72
C ALA A 471 45.89 -27.24 4.40
N ALA A 472 45.66 -28.21 3.51
CA ALA A 472 46.58 -29.34 3.26
C ALA A 472 47.25 -29.30 1.86
N PRO A 473 48.56 -28.98 1.75
CA PRO A 473 49.27 -28.89 0.46
C PRO A 473 49.71 -30.24 -0.13
N THR A 474 50.06 -30.24 -1.42
CA THR A 474 50.16 -31.45 -2.27
C THR A 474 51.59 -31.87 -2.66
N GLY A 475 51.81 -33.20 -2.77
CA GLY A 475 52.99 -33.82 -3.38
C GLY A 475 54.13 -34.22 -2.41
N ALA A 476 54.87 -35.32 -2.61
CA ALA A 476 54.74 -36.38 -3.62
C ALA A 476 55.41 -37.70 -3.17
N ALA A 477 55.13 -38.79 -3.91
CA ALA A 477 55.86 -40.07 -3.97
C ALA A 477 56.00 -40.94 -2.70
N THR A 478 55.17 -41.99 -2.60
CA THR A 478 55.61 -43.40 -2.80
C THR A 478 54.41 -44.36 -2.83
N ARG A 479 54.59 -45.56 -3.42
CA ARG A 479 53.59 -46.63 -3.45
C ARG A 479 53.78 -47.55 -2.24
N ASP A 480 52.70 -47.84 -1.49
CA ASP A 480 52.42 -49.09 -0.74
C ASP A 480 51.28 -48.98 0.30
N VAL A 481 50.72 -47.78 0.55
CA VAL A 481 49.71 -47.58 1.63
C VAL A 481 48.28 -48.05 1.27
N VAL A 482 47.98 -48.22 -0.02
CA VAL A 482 46.60 -48.37 -0.57
C VAL A 482 45.80 -49.53 0.06
N ALA A 483 46.46 -50.60 0.50
CA ALA A 483 45.78 -51.78 1.07
C ALA A 483 45.22 -51.59 2.49
N ARG A 484 45.67 -50.59 3.26
CA ARG A 484 45.19 -50.36 4.65
C ARG A 484 44.07 -49.32 4.73
N ASP A 485 44.09 -48.34 3.85
CA ASP A 485 43.20 -47.17 3.94
C ASP A 485 41.73 -47.52 3.60
N ALA A 486 41.51 -48.49 2.70
CA ALA A 486 40.18 -48.97 2.33
C ALA A 486 39.40 -49.59 3.50
N VAL A 487 40.09 -50.30 4.41
CA VAL A 487 39.45 -50.94 5.58
C VAL A 487 39.08 -49.90 6.65
N ALA A 488 39.90 -48.87 6.82
CA ALA A 488 39.62 -47.77 7.75
C ALA A 488 38.39 -46.95 7.30
N ARG A 489 38.33 -46.56 6.03
CA ARG A 489 37.21 -45.79 5.46
C ARG A 489 35.86 -46.51 5.59
N ALA A 490 35.85 -47.83 5.37
CA ALA A 490 34.63 -48.65 5.52
C ALA A 490 34.14 -48.78 6.98
N ALA A 491 35.02 -48.65 7.97
CA ALA A 491 34.64 -48.63 9.38
C ALA A 491 34.08 -47.27 9.81
N VAL A 492 34.67 -46.16 9.34
CA VAL A 492 34.19 -44.80 9.63
C VAL A 492 32.79 -44.57 9.05
N ALA A 493 32.57 -44.91 7.78
CA ALA A 493 31.27 -44.72 7.13
C ALA A 493 30.10 -45.46 7.81
N ARG A 494 30.37 -46.60 8.46
CA ARG A 494 29.35 -47.29 9.29
C ARG A 494 29.07 -46.55 10.59
N ALA A 495 30.11 -46.10 11.29
CA ALA A 495 29.95 -45.35 12.54
C ALA A 495 29.24 -43.99 12.34
N GLU A 496 29.38 -43.39 11.16
CA GLU A 496 28.65 -42.16 10.77
C GLU A 496 27.16 -42.44 10.48
N LEU A 497 26.83 -43.55 9.79
CA LEU A 497 25.43 -43.97 9.58
C LEU A 497 24.74 -44.37 10.89
N ASP A 498 25.42 -45.11 11.76
CA ASP A 498 24.90 -45.50 13.08
C ASP A 498 24.63 -44.25 13.97
N ARG A 499 25.45 -43.20 13.84
CA ARG A 499 25.20 -41.89 14.48
C ARG A 499 23.99 -41.17 13.89
N ALA A 500 23.90 -41.07 12.56
CA ALA A 500 22.78 -40.39 11.90
C ALA A 500 21.42 -41.02 12.27
N HIS A 501 21.34 -42.35 12.33
CA HIS A 501 20.14 -43.04 12.80
C HIS A 501 19.86 -42.84 14.30
N ALA A 502 20.90 -42.74 15.15
CA ALA A 502 20.73 -42.41 16.55
C ALA A 502 20.21 -40.98 16.77
N GLU A 503 20.68 -40.00 15.98
CA GLU A 503 20.21 -38.61 16.04
C GLU A 503 18.77 -38.47 15.52
N GLN A 504 18.41 -39.16 14.42
CA GLN A 504 17.02 -39.22 13.93
C GLN A 504 16.08 -39.85 14.98
N ALA A 505 16.50 -40.92 15.65
CA ALA A 505 15.73 -41.54 16.72
C ALA A 505 15.60 -40.62 17.95
N ALA A 506 16.65 -39.85 18.28
CA ALA A 506 16.61 -38.87 19.37
C ALA A 506 15.68 -37.68 19.05
N ALA A 507 15.68 -37.18 17.81
CA ALA A 507 14.78 -36.13 17.35
C ALA A 507 13.31 -36.55 17.45
N ALA A 508 12.96 -37.71 16.89
CA ALA A 508 11.59 -38.26 16.99
C ALA A 508 11.15 -38.49 18.45
N ALA A 509 12.07 -38.92 19.32
CA ALA A 509 11.80 -39.09 20.75
C ALA A 509 11.68 -37.77 21.53
N ALA A 510 12.23 -36.66 21.02
CA ALA A 510 12.05 -35.32 21.56
C ALA A 510 10.71 -34.71 21.11
N GLU A 511 10.37 -34.85 19.82
CA GLU A 511 9.11 -34.39 19.24
C GLU A 511 7.90 -35.09 19.87
N ALA A 512 7.96 -36.41 20.06
CA ALA A 512 6.93 -37.17 20.77
C ALA A 512 6.72 -36.70 22.23
N LYS A 513 7.77 -36.23 22.91
CA LYS A 513 7.67 -35.64 24.26
C LYS A 513 7.09 -34.23 24.22
N ALA A 514 7.46 -33.41 23.24
CA ALA A 514 6.87 -32.08 23.05
C ALA A 514 5.36 -32.17 22.78
N ALA A 515 4.93 -33.11 21.93
CA ALA A 515 3.53 -33.39 21.67
C ALA A 515 2.76 -33.84 22.93
N ALA A 516 3.35 -34.71 23.76
CA ALA A 516 2.75 -35.15 25.02
C ALA A 516 2.56 -33.99 26.02
N VAL A 517 3.57 -33.14 26.20
CA VAL A 517 3.51 -31.96 27.08
C VAL A 517 2.49 -30.92 26.56
N ALA A 518 2.41 -30.72 25.25
CA ALA A 518 1.40 -29.85 24.64
C ALA A 518 -0.03 -30.35 24.89
N ALA A 519 -0.27 -31.66 24.80
CA ALA A 519 -1.56 -32.28 25.08
C ALA A 519 -1.95 -32.15 26.58
N GLU A 520 -1.01 -32.41 27.50
CA GLU A 520 -1.25 -32.24 28.94
C GLU A 520 -1.52 -30.76 29.31
N HIS A 521 -0.81 -29.82 28.67
CA HIS A 521 -1.07 -28.40 28.91
C HIS A 521 -2.46 -27.98 28.39
N ALA A 522 -2.89 -28.49 27.22
CA ALA A 522 -4.21 -28.25 26.67
C ALA A 522 -5.35 -28.77 27.57
N GLU A 523 -5.23 -29.99 28.12
CA GLU A 523 -6.26 -30.52 29.05
C GLU A 523 -6.34 -29.67 30.34
N ASN A 524 -5.19 -29.25 30.88
CA ASN A 524 -5.15 -28.40 32.07
C ASN A 524 -5.75 -27.01 31.83
N VAL A 525 -5.54 -26.41 30.65
CA VAL A 525 -6.20 -25.16 30.24
C VAL A 525 -7.72 -25.35 30.10
N HIS A 526 -8.20 -26.46 29.53
CA HIS A 526 -9.63 -26.74 29.44
C HIS A 526 -10.27 -26.89 30.83
N ARG A 527 -9.63 -27.66 31.74
CA ARG A 527 -10.07 -27.80 33.14
C ARG A 527 -10.10 -26.46 33.89
N ALA A 528 -9.17 -25.56 33.61
CA ALA A 528 -9.17 -24.21 34.19
C ALA A 528 -10.35 -23.36 33.68
N GLN A 529 -10.63 -23.39 32.38
CA GLN A 529 -11.75 -22.65 31.78
C GLN A 529 -13.12 -23.17 32.25
N ASP A 530 -13.30 -24.49 32.37
CA ASP A 530 -14.55 -25.07 32.89
C ASP A 530 -14.80 -24.72 34.36
N ARG A 531 -13.75 -24.69 35.19
CA ARG A 531 -13.84 -24.24 36.59
C ARG A 531 -14.22 -22.76 36.67
N ALA A 532 -13.60 -21.91 35.84
CA ALA A 532 -13.92 -20.48 35.79
C ALA A 532 -15.38 -20.22 35.37
N ARG A 533 -15.90 -20.96 34.37
CA ARG A 533 -17.30 -20.85 33.94
C ARG A 533 -18.29 -21.20 35.05
N ARG A 534 -18.07 -22.31 35.77
CA ARG A 534 -18.97 -22.75 36.86
C ARG A 534 -19.09 -21.73 37.99
N VAL A 535 -17.98 -21.11 38.40
CA VAL A 535 -18.00 -20.04 39.42
C VAL A 535 -18.82 -18.83 38.97
N VAL A 536 -18.69 -18.42 37.71
CA VAL A 536 -19.48 -17.30 37.15
C VAL A 536 -20.97 -17.63 37.09
N ASP A 537 -21.35 -18.86 36.71
CA ASP A 537 -22.75 -19.30 36.72
C ASP A 537 -23.35 -19.35 38.13
N GLU A 538 -22.57 -19.74 39.14
CA GLU A 538 -22.97 -19.73 40.55
C GLU A 538 -23.16 -18.29 41.10
N GLU A 539 -22.26 -17.35 40.77
CA GLU A 539 -22.43 -15.93 41.12
C GLU A 539 -23.68 -15.31 40.46
N VAL A 540 -23.90 -15.60 39.17
CA VAL A 540 -25.09 -15.13 38.42
C VAL A 540 -26.37 -15.71 39.02
N ALA A 541 -26.36 -16.97 39.47
CA ALA A 541 -27.49 -17.58 40.18
C ALA A 541 -27.76 -16.91 41.54
N ALA A 542 -26.71 -16.60 42.31
CA ALA A 542 -26.84 -15.91 43.60
C ALA A 542 -27.46 -14.51 43.46
N ILE A 543 -26.99 -13.70 42.51
CA ILE A 543 -27.52 -12.36 42.22
C ILE A 543 -28.99 -12.43 41.80
N LYS A 544 -29.37 -13.44 41.01
CA LYS A 544 -30.74 -13.64 40.52
C LYS A 544 -31.74 -13.93 41.65
N ASN A 545 -31.31 -14.64 42.69
CA ASN A 545 -32.14 -14.88 43.88
C ASN A 545 -32.35 -13.60 44.72
N MET A 546 -31.30 -12.77 44.85
CA MET A 546 -31.31 -11.56 45.68
C MET A 546 -32.27 -10.45 45.17
N MET A 547 -32.60 -10.46 43.88
CA MET A 547 -33.48 -9.48 43.21
C MET A 547 -35.00 -9.72 43.41
N SER A 548 -35.42 -10.78 44.11
CA SER A 548 -36.81 -11.29 44.05
C SER A 548 -37.74 -10.90 45.21
N ALA A 549 -37.28 -10.12 46.20
CA ALA A 549 -38.04 -9.81 47.42
C ALA A 549 -38.71 -8.40 47.40
N PRO A 550 -40.02 -8.27 47.71
CA PRO A 550 -40.74 -6.98 47.66
C PRO A 550 -40.64 -6.16 48.96
N LYS A 551 -40.59 -4.83 48.85
CA LYS A 551 -40.55 -3.86 49.97
C LYS A 551 -41.90 -3.14 50.20
N LYS A 552 -42.20 -2.74 51.44
CA LYS A 552 -43.41 -1.97 51.84
C LYS A 552 -43.16 -0.45 51.89
N LEU A 553 -44.24 0.35 51.85
CA LEU A 553 -44.24 1.81 51.99
C LEU A 553 -44.89 2.27 53.32
N ILE A 554 -44.43 3.41 53.88
CA ILE A 554 -45.16 4.30 54.81
C ILE A 554 -44.82 5.78 54.47
N LYS A 555 -45.68 6.75 54.84
CA LYS A 555 -45.57 8.21 54.59
C LYS A 555 -45.17 9.00 55.86
N ALA A 556 -44.84 10.29 55.69
CA ALA A 556 -44.74 11.31 56.76
C ALA A 556 -45.59 12.59 56.45
N PRO A 557 -45.97 13.41 57.46
CA PRO A 557 -46.67 14.70 57.33
C PRO A 557 -45.74 15.93 57.44
N ALA A 558 -46.28 17.16 57.61
CA ALA A 558 -45.56 18.44 57.51
C ALA A 558 -46.04 19.52 58.53
N ALA A 559 -45.25 20.58 58.77
CA ALA A 559 -45.67 21.90 59.32
C ALA A 559 -44.59 23.03 59.22
N GLU A 560 -45.05 24.26 59.50
CA GLU A 560 -44.46 25.63 59.48
C GLU A 560 -43.30 25.89 60.49
N GLY A 561 -42.58 27.04 60.54
CA GLY A 561 -42.55 28.29 59.74
C GLY A 561 -41.91 29.52 60.48
N THR A 562 -41.72 30.65 59.78
CA THR A 562 -41.22 32.00 60.26
C THR A 562 -39.71 32.10 60.64
N LEU A 563 -39.00 33.26 60.72
CA LEU A 563 -39.31 34.71 60.63
C LEU A 563 -38.04 35.52 60.18
N HIS A 564 -38.16 36.77 59.64
CA HIS A 564 -37.00 37.58 59.17
C HIS A 564 -37.25 39.12 59.06
N LYS A 565 -36.29 39.96 59.52
CA LYS A 565 -36.00 41.39 59.15
C LYS A 565 -34.99 42.02 60.15
N PRO A 566 -34.29 43.16 59.87
CA PRO A 566 -33.94 43.86 58.61
C PRO A 566 -32.38 43.79 58.39
N THR A 567 -31.53 44.72 57.89
CA THR A 567 -31.59 46.15 57.47
C THR A 567 -30.64 46.49 56.30
N ALA A 568 -29.86 47.59 56.30
CA ALA A 568 -29.42 48.31 55.09
C ALA A 568 -28.36 49.43 55.31
N ALA A 569 -27.92 50.05 54.19
CA ALA A 569 -27.09 51.28 53.99
C ALA A 569 -25.54 51.11 53.84
N THR A 570 -24.76 51.95 53.13
CA THR A 570 -24.92 52.92 52.00
C THR A 570 -23.50 53.30 51.44
N PRO A 571 -23.28 53.60 50.14
CA PRO A 571 -21.95 53.85 49.55
C PRO A 571 -21.61 55.33 49.21
N LEU A 572 -20.38 55.57 48.71
CA LEU A 572 -19.90 56.80 48.04
C LEU A 572 -19.38 56.43 46.63
N LEU A 573 -20.02 56.91 45.55
CA LEU A 573 -19.74 58.15 44.77
C LEU A 573 -18.50 58.00 43.84
N ARG A 574 -18.64 57.99 42.50
CA ARG A 574 -19.03 59.07 41.53
C ARG A 574 -17.84 60.00 41.19
N THR A 575 -17.78 60.70 40.06
CA THR A 575 -18.76 61.10 39.00
C THR A 575 -18.16 60.83 37.59
N THR A 576 -18.87 60.87 36.46
CA THR A 576 -20.15 61.49 36.01
C THR A 576 -20.65 60.66 34.79
N GLU A 577 -21.91 60.48 34.36
CA GLU A 577 -23.21 61.17 34.53
C GLU A 577 -23.30 62.55 33.82
N GLU A 578 -24.36 62.96 33.12
CA GLU A 578 -25.64 62.33 32.70
C GLU A 578 -25.60 62.16 31.14
N ARG A 579 -26.63 62.00 30.28
CA ARG A 579 -28.11 62.04 30.23
C ARG A 579 -28.53 61.28 28.94
N LYS A 580 -29.72 60.72 28.69
CA LYS A 580 -30.99 60.46 29.44
C LYS A 580 -31.43 59.03 28.95
N ASP A 581 -32.65 58.53 28.71
CA ASP A 581 -34.03 59.01 28.84
C ASP A 581 -35.05 57.87 29.10
N GLU A 582 -36.32 58.23 29.10
CA GLU A 582 -37.56 57.49 29.34
C GLU A 582 -37.94 56.52 28.19
N LYS A 583 -38.82 55.51 28.35
CA LYS A 583 -39.83 55.24 29.40
C LYS A 583 -40.10 53.72 29.57
N LYS A 584 -40.80 53.33 30.65
CA LYS A 584 -41.33 51.97 30.98
C LYS A 584 -42.88 51.99 30.95
N PRO A 585 -43.66 50.87 30.96
CA PRO A 585 -43.51 49.59 31.74
C PRO A 585 -43.80 48.30 30.90
N GLY A 586 -43.94 47.08 31.43
CA GLY A 586 -43.69 46.51 32.77
C GLY A 586 -44.85 45.65 33.35
N ALA A 587 -44.72 44.32 33.39
CA ALA A 587 -45.64 43.37 34.08
C ALA A 587 -44.92 42.04 34.48
N LYS A 588 -45.49 41.25 35.41
CA LYS A 588 -44.94 39.98 35.96
C LYS A 588 -46.03 38.99 36.42
N GLU A 589 -45.59 37.76 36.77
CA GLU A 589 -46.31 36.58 37.32
C GLU A 589 -46.92 35.61 36.28
N VAL A 590 -47.18 34.32 36.58
CA VAL A 590 -47.42 33.64 37.88
C VAL A 590 -46.83 32.21 37.99
N LYS A 591 -46.71 31.68 39.23
CA LYS A 591 -46.25 30.31 39.53
C LYS A 591 -47.32 29.21 39.27
N SER A 592 -46.86 28.12 38.64
CA SER A 592 -47.23 26.70 38.82
C SER A 592 -48.69 26.28 39.12
N ALA A 593 -49.29 25.46 38.24
CA ALA A 593 -50.41 24.57 38.58
C ALA A 593 -50.42 23.27 37.75
N LYS A 594 -50.76 22.15 38.43
CA LYS A 594 -51.07 20.79 37.91
C LYS A 594 -49.95 20.00 37.20
N LEU A 595 -49.73 18.79 37.72
CA LEU A 595 -48.97 17.69 37.12
C LEU A 595 -49.95 16.64 36.52
N ALA A 596 -49.44 15.77 35.65
CA ALA A 596 -49.90 14.40 35.39
C ALA A 596 -51.22 14.14 34.61
N SER A 597 -51.09 14.07 33.28
CA SER A 597 -51.68 13.01 32.40
C SER A 597 -51.13 13.20 30.97
N SER A 598 -50.85 12.19 30.15
CA SER A 598 -50.67 10.73 30.35
C SER A 598 -49.81 10.21 29.18
N TRP A 599 -48.97 9.19 29.39
CA TRP A 599 -48.12 8.60 28.32
C TRP A 599 -48.81 7.41 27.64
N SER A 600 -48.51 7.20 26.34
CA SER A 600 -49.26 6.36 25.36
C SER A 600 -50.71 6.83 25.13
N GLU A 601 -51.28 6.79 23.93
CA GLU A 601 -51.13 5.83 22.82
C GLU A 601 -50.82 6.46 21.43
N ASP A 602 -50.68 5.61 20.41
CA ASP A 602 -50.63 5.87 18.95
C ASP A 602 -49.84 7.09 18.44
N ALA A 603 -48.65 6.95 17.85
CA ALA A 603 -47.95 5.78 17.30
C ALA A 603 -48.61 5.03 16.11
N ALA A 604 -49.88 5.30 15.76
CA ALA A 604 -50.51 4.71 14.57
C ALA A 604 -51.67 5.53 13.95
N LYS A 605 -51.40 6.77 13.47
CA LYS A 605 -51.82 7.23 12.13
C LYS A 605 -51.41 8.70 11.84
N ARG A 606 -50.45 8.86 10.93
CA ARG A 606 -50.66 9.82 9.82
C ARG A 606 -51.89 9.31 9.05
N ARG A 607 -53.02 10.03 9.08
CA ARG A 607 -54.13 9.76 8.16
C ARG A 607 -53.62 10.02 6.74
N GLN A 608 -53.66 9.04 5.83
CA GLN A 608 -54.82 8.54 5.08
C GLN A 608 -55.54 9.63 4.27
N ILE A 609 -55.28 9.60 2.97
CA ILE A 609 -56.19 9.95 1.88
C ILE A 609 -56.05 8.78 0.89
N LYS A 610 -57.05 7.96 0.53
CA LYS A 610 -58.35 7.57 1.14
C LYS A 610 -58.35 6.01 1.10
N THR A 611 -59.03 5.26 1.97
CA THR A 611 -60.45 4.88 1.80
C THR A 611 -61.13 4.45 3.11
N ARG A 612 -62.27 5.10 3.43
CA ARG A 612 -63.48 4.54 4.08
C ARG A 612 -63.31 3.45 5.19
N GLY A 613 -62.62 3.73 6.31
CA GLY A 613 -62.68 2.95 7.58
C GLY A 613 -61.42 2.97 8.50
N ASP A 614 -61.40 2.46 9.74
CA ASP A 614 -62.49 2.24 10.74
C ASP A 614 -61.95 2.02 12.19
N ALA A 615 -62.76 1.54 13.16
CA ALA A 615 -62.53 1.53 14.64
C ALA A 615 -63.05 0.22 15.36
N SER A 616 -62.90 -0.11 16.67
CA SER A 616 -62.00 0.26 17.81
C SER A 616 -62.27 -0.64 19.08
N THR A 617 -61.54 -0.43 20.21
CA THR A 617 -61.72 -1.00 21.59
C THR A 617 -61.31 -2.48 21.86
N GLY A 618 -61.03 -2.96 23.10
CA GLY A 618 -60.82 -2.28 24.40
C GLY A 618 -60.77 -3.21 25.67
N VAL A 619 -60.17 -2.71 26.77
CA VAL A 619 -60.29 -3.07 28.24
C VAL A 619 -60.07 -4.53 28.75
N GLY A 620 -59.16 -4.75 29.75
CA GLY A 620 -59.46 -5.67 30.91
C GLY A 620 -58.44 -6.70 31.50
N ALA A 621 -57.66 -6.31 32.54
CA ALA A 621 -57.32 -7.00 33.83
C ALA A 621 -56.83 -8.49 34.03
N TRP A 622 -55.55 -8.63 34.51
CA TRP A 622 -55.01 -9.28 35.77
C TRP A 622 -55.03 -10.80 36.18
N ARG A 623 -53.88 -11.22 36.82
CA ARG A 623 -53.55 -12.36 37.77
C ARG A 623 -53.15 -13.78 37.27
N GLY A 624 -52.27 -14.47 38.05
CA GLY A 624 -51.75 -15.88 37.94
C GLY A 624 -51.97 -16.69 39.25
N PRO A 625 -51.12 -17.63 39.79
CA PRO A 625 -49.77 -18.17 39.38
C PRO A 625 -49.50 -19.71 39.69
N LYS A 626 -48.21 -20.17 39.72
CA LYS A 626 -47.62 -21.52 40.12
C LYS A 626 -47.81 -22.72 39.16
N GLY A 627 -46.96 -23.79 39.12
CA GLY A 627 -45.58 -23.97 39.65
C GLY A 627 -45.03 -25.45 39.74
N HIS A 628 -43.70 -25.62 39.57
CA HIS A 628 -42.75 -26.63 40.14
C HIS A 628 -42.60 -28.12 39.65
N ARG A 629 -41.38 -28.41 39.10
CA ARG A 629 -40.38 -29.48 39.45
C ARG A 629 -40.45 -30.93 38.86
N ARG A 630 -39.23 -31.54 38.78
CA ARG A 630 -38.86 -32.98 38.59
C ARG A 630 -39.02 -33.59 37.17
N GLN A 631 -38.36 -34.70 36.77
CA GLN A 631 -37.05 -35.35 37.09
C GLN A 631 -36.88 -36.61 36.17
N ASP A 632 -35.75 -37.09 35.61
CA ASP A 632 -34.41 -36.62 35.17
C ASP A 632 -33.90 -37.59 34.04
N GLU A 633 -32.66 -37.42 33.51
CA GLU A 633 -31.83 -38.32 32.67
C GLU A 633 -32.36 -39.01 31.38
N ARG A 634 -31.77 -38.67 30.22
CA ARG A 634 -30.96 -39.60 29.37
C ARG A 634 -30.31 -38.93 28.15
N GLU A 635 -29.25 -39.53 27.64
CA GLU A 635 -28.46 -39.06 26.49
C GLU A 635 -29.07 -39.41 25.11
N LYS A 636 -28.93 -38.54 24.08
CA LYS A 636 -27.90 -38.69 23.01
C LYS A 636 -28.03 -37.69 21.85
N LEU A 637 -26.87 -37.35 21.28
CA LEU A 637 -26.61 -36.94 19.89
C LEU A 637 -27.48 -35.80 19.29
N GLN A 638 -26.98 -34.57 19.37
CA GLN A 638 -27.27 -33.55 18.34
C GLN A 638 -26.28 -33.69 17.19
N TYR A 639 -26.79 -33.87 15.96
CA TYR A 639 -26.00 -33.84 14.74
C TYR A 639 -26.23 -32.50 14.03
N THR A 640 -25.23 -31.63 14.02
CA THR A 640 -25.28 -30.36 13.29
C THR A 640 -24.74 -30.55 11.88
N ALA A 641 -25.61 -30.54 10.88
CA ALA A 641 -25.19 -30.47 9.48
C ALA A 641 -24.46 -29.13 9.25
N SER A 642 -23.24 -29.20 8.72
CA SER A 642 -22.48 -28.04 8.25
C SER A 642 -23.13 -27.48 6.98
N ALA A 643 -23.30 -26.16 6.90
CA ALA A 643 -23.62 -25.50 5.64
C ALA A 643 -22.35 -25.41 4.78
N GLU A 644 -22.49 -25.73 3.49
CA GLU A 644 -21.39 -25.67 2.53
C GLU A 644 -21.03 -24.20 2.20
N PRO A 645 -19.74 -23.88 1.98
CA PRO A 645 -19.29 -22.52 1.75
C PRO A 645 -19.73 -22.04 0.36
N VAL A 646 -20.46 -20.92 0.32
CA VAL A 646 -20.85 -20.27 -0.94
C VAL A 646 -19.68 -19.39 -1.43
N VAL A 647 -19.03 -19.85 -2.49
CA VAL A 647 -18.04 -19.08 -3.26
C VAL A 647 -18.64 -17.75 -3.68
N ARG A 648 -17.82 -16.69 -3.69
CA ARG A 648 -18.21 -15.33 -4.12
C ARG A 648 -17.10 -14.73 -4.94
N GLU A 649 -17.47 -13.78 -5.79
CA GLU A 649 -16.57 -12.93 -6.55
C GLU A 649 -16.39 -11.63 -5.75
N VAL A 650 -15.14 -11.26 -5.49
CA VAL A 650 -14.78 -10.15 -4.60
C VAL A 650 -13.87 -9.19 -5.34
N SER A 651 -14.39 -8.00 -5.63
CA SER A 651 -13.59 -6.92 -6.19
C SER A 651 -12.63 -6.36 -5.13
N VAL A 652 -11.34 -6.36 -5.42
CA VAL A 652 -10.28 -5.85 -4.53
C VAL A 652 -9.72 -4.57 -5.17
N PRO A 653 -9.92 -3.38 -4.58
CA PRO A 653 -9.26 -2.15 -5.01
C PRO A 653 -7.80 -2.12 -4.52
N GLU A 654 -6.99 -1.15 -4.97
CA GLU A 654 -5.57 -1.00 -4.59
C GLU A 654 -5.30 -1.12 -3.07
N THR A 655 -6.22 -0.58 -2.25
CA THR A 655 -6.15 -0.65 -0.79
C THR A 655 -7.53 -0.89 -0.18
N ILE A 656 -7.66 -1.84 0.75
CA ILE A 656 -8.93 -2.20 1.40
C ILE A 656 -8.73 -2.54 2.88
N THR A 657 -9.67 -2.20 3.77
CA THR A 657 -9.55 -2.64 5.17
C THR A 657 -9.95 -4.11 5.36
N VAL A 658 -9.35 -4.77 6.35
CA VAL A 658 -9.72 -6.15 6.74
C VAL A 658 -11.23 -6.29 7.04
N ALA A 659 -11.86 -5.26 7.59
CA ALA A 659 -13.30 -5.20 7.82
C ALA A 659 -14.12 -5.16 6.52
N GLU A 660 -13.70 -4.37 5.53
CA GLU A 660 -14.39 -4.24 4.24
C GLU A 660 -14.17 -5.46 3.35
N LEU A 661 -12.96 -6.03 3.35
CA LEU A 661 -12.64 -7.28 2.65
C LEU A 661 -13.53 -8.42 3.19
N ALA A 662 -13.56 -8.60 4.52
CA ALA A 662 -14.45 -9.56 5.17
C ALA A 662 -15.93 -9.30 4.84
N HIS A 663 -16.36 -8.03 4.77
CA HIS A 663 -17.73 -7.68 4.40
C HIS A 663 -18.06 -8.03 2.92
N LYS A 664 -17.14 -7.79 1.97
CA LYS A 664 -17.33 -8.20 0.56
C LYS A 664 -17.45 -9.72 0.42
N MET A 665 -16.60 -10.47 1.12
CA MET A 665 -16.68 -11.94 1.22
C MET A 665 -17.95 -12.41 1.97
N SER A 666 -18.58 -11.52 2.76
CA SER A 666 -19.61 -11.81 3.78
C SER A 666 -19.16 -12.81 4.84
N VAL A 667 -17.87 -12.77 5.18
CA VAL A 667 -17.16 -13.59 6.18
C VAL A 667 -16.95 -12.76 7.44
N LYS A 668 -16.68 -13.36 8.61
CA LYS A 668 -16.34 -12.57 9.80
C LYS A 668 -14.88 -12.12 9.72
N ALA A 669 -14.59 -10.86 10.05
CA ALA A 669 -13.20 -10.37 10.10
C ALA A 669 -12.27 -11.24 10.99
N SER A 670 -12.81 -11.91 12.01
CA SER A 670 -12.09 -12.88 12.85
C SER A 670 -11.66 -14.19 12.15
N GLU A 671 -12.17 -14.47 10.95
CA GLU A 671 -11.73 -15.58 10.10
C GLU A 671 -10.64 -15.10 9.13
N VAL A 672 -10.83 -13.93 8.48
CA VAL A 672 -9.83 -13.26 7.64
C VAL A 672 -8.52 -12.99 8.41
N ILE A 673 -8.61 -12.47 9.63
CA ILE A 673 -7.44 -12.22 10.52
C ILE A 673 -6.67 -13.51 10.83
N LYS A 674 -7.34 -14.68 10.95
CA LYS A 674 -6.65 -15.95 11.23
C LYS A 674 -5.81 -16.43 10.05
N ILE A 675 -6.24 -16.14 8.83
CA ILE A 675 -5.49 -16.51 7.62
C ILE A 675 -4.31 -15.58 7.43
N LEU A 676 -4.48 -14.27 7.63
CA LEU A 676 -3.36 -13.33 7.68
C LEU A 676 -2.33 -13.74 8.75
N MET A 677 -2.79 -14.19 9.94
CA MET A 677 -1.89 -14.76 10.97
C MET A 677 -1.20 -16.08 10.56
N LYS A 678 -1.82 -16.93 9.72
CA LYS A 678 -1.11 -18.10 9.12
C LYS A 678 -0.03 -17.65 8.14
N LEU A 679 -0.32 -16.62 7.35
CA LEU A 679 0.59 -15.97 6.39
C LEU A 679 1.63 -15.05 7.09
N GLY A 680 1.81 -15.19 8.41
CA GLY A 680 2.77 -14.42 9.22
C GLY A 680 2.35 -12.98 9.57
N GLN A 681 1.30 -12.44 8.94
CA GLN A 681 0.86 -11.06 9.14
C GLN A 681 -0.13 -10.91 10.31
N MET A 682 0.34 -10.37 11.44
CA MET A 682 -0.55 -10.00 12.56
C MET A 682 -1.25 -8.67 12.29
N VAL A 683 -2.51 -8.74 11.81
CA VAL A 683 -3.31 -7.55 11.44
C VAL A 683 -4.48 -7.26 12.38
N THR A 684 -4.98 -6.01 12.37
CA THR A 684 -6.20 -5.60 13.09
C THR A 684 -7.41 -5.41 12.15
N ILE A 685 -8.63 -5.42 12.71
CA ILE A 685 -9.89 -5.31 11.95
C ILE A 685 -9.95 -4.05 11.05
N ASN A 686 -9.34 -2.95 11.48
CA ASN A 686 -9.36 -1.67 10.77
C ASN A 686 -8.04 -1.39 10.02
N GLN A 687 -7.16 -2.39 9.91
CA GLN A 687 -5.92 -2.26 9.16
C GLN A 687 -6.21 -2.30 7.67
N VAL A 688 -5.50 -1.45 6.91
CA VAL A 688 -5.52 -1.44 5.45
C VAL A 688 -4.56 -2.52 4.96
N LEU A 689 -5.02 -3.31 3.99
CA LEU A 689 -4.22 -4.23 3.19
C LEU A 689 -4.01 -3.63 1.80
N ASP A 690 -2.86 -3.92 1.22
CA ASP A 690 -2.55 -3.86 -0.21
C ASP A 690 -3.40 -4.85 -1.03
N GLN A 691 -3.52 -4.58 -2.33
CA GLN A 691 -4.33 -5.37 -3.25
C GLN A 691 -3.85 -6.83 -3.34
N GLU A 692 -2.54 -7.07 -3.45
CA GLU A 692 -1.94 -8.40 -3.62
C GLU A 692 -2.23 -9.30 -2.41
N THR A 693 -1.88 -8.85 -1.20
CA THR A 693 -2.22 -9.56 0.05
C THR A 693 -3.73 -9.77 0.18
N ALA A 694 -4.55 -8.77 -0.18
CA ALA A 694 -6.00 -8.90 -0.11
C ALA A 694 -6.59 -9.88 -1.14
N MET A 695 -5.98 -10.05 -2.33
CA MET A 695 -6.37 -11.08 -3.30
C MET A 695 -5.99 -12.47 -2.80
N ILE A 696 -4.75 -12.69 -2.34
CA ILE A 696 -4.28 -13.96 -1.77
C ILE A 696 -5.19 -14.43 -0.62
N VAL A 697 -5.60 -13.52 0.26
CA VAL A 697 -6.48 -13.82 1.40
C VAL A 697 -7.94 -14.12 0.99
N VAL A 698 -8.37 -13.63 -0.18
CA VAL A 698 -9.68 -13.97 -0.77
C VAL A 698 -9.63 -15.38 -1.37
N GLU A 699 -8.54 -15.73 -2.04
CA GLU A 699 -8.31 -17.03 -2.70
C GLU A 699 -8.10 -18.18 -1.69
N GLU A 700 -7.25 -17.99 -0.67
CA GLU A 700 -7.06 -18.94 0.46
C GLU A 700 -8.36 -19.15 1.28
N MET A 701 -9.35 -18.27 1.15
CA MET A 701 -10.69 -18.41 1.71
C MET A 701 -11.70 -19.10 0.77
N GLY A 702 -11.31 -19.48 -0.44
CA GLY A 702 -12.20 -20.10 -1.44
C GLY A 702 -13.16 -19.13 -2.12
N HIS A 703 -12.79 -17.85 -2.25
CA HIS A 703 -13.51 -16.84 -3.03
C HIS A 703 -12.67 -16.44 -4.25
N LYS A 704 -13.31 -16.03 -5.35
CA LYS A 704 -12.61 -15.50 -6.53
C LYS A 704 -12.24 -14.04 -6.30
N ALA A 705 -10.96 -13.72 -6.31
CA ALA A 705 -10.49 -12.34 -6.28
C ALA A 705 -10.53 -11.73 -7.69
N PHE A 706 -10.86 -10.44 -7.78
CA PHE A 706 -10.73 -9.67 -9.01
C PHE A 706 -10.16 -8.29 -8.69
N ALA A 707 -9.08 -7.89 -9.36
CA ALA A 707 -8.60 -6.51 -9.30
C ALA A 707 -9.71 -5.57 -9.84
N ALA A 708 -10.13 -4.61 -9.02
CA ALA A 708 -11.18 -3.67 -9.41
C ALA A 708 -10.64 -2.68 -10.45
N LYS A 709 -11.11 -2.75 -11.70
CA LYS A 709 -10.86 -1.70 -12.70
C LYS A 709 -11.53 -0.40 -12.26
N LEU A 710 -10.83 0.72 -12.47
CA LEU A 710 -11.02 1.97 -11.74
C LEU A 710 -12.31 2.69 -12.12
N ASP A 711 -13.16 2.96 -11.12
CA ASP A 711 -14.27 3.94 -11.18
C ASP A 711 -13.79 5.29 -10.58
N ASP A 712 -12.47 5.54 -10.65
CA ASP A 712 -11.75 6.59 -9.92
C ASP A 712 -11.61 7.89 -10.73
N PRO A 713 -11.69 9.07 -10.08
CA PRO A 713 -11.63 10.35 -10.77
C PRO A 713 -10.26 10.66 -11.38
N GLU A 714 -9.21 9.91 -11.03
CA GLU A 714 -7.87 10.03 -11.66
C GLU A 714 -7.82 9.44 -13.08
N ALA A 715 -8.59 8.39 -13.38
CA ALA A 715 -8.64 7.81 -14.73
C ALA A 715 -9.17 8.82 -15.77
N LEU A 716 -10.01 9.76 -15.34
CA LEU A 716 -10.48 10.88 -16.17
C LEU A 716 -9.37 11.87 -16.55
N LEU A 717 -8.25 11.92 -15.82
CA LEU A 717 -7.06 12.69 -16.23
C LEU A 717 -6.26 11.94 -17.30
N ALA A 718 -6.07 10.63 -17.17
CA ALA A 718 -5.36 9.84 -18.18
C ALA A 718 -6.08 9.89 -19.55
N VAL A 719 -7.41 9.83 -19.57
CA VAL A 719 -8.22 10.03 -20.78
C VAL A 719 -8.21 11.49 -21.28
N SER A 720 -7.75 12.45 -20.47
CA SER A 720 -7.53 13.84 -20.90
C SER A 720 -6.16 14.08 -21.54
N ASP A 721 -5.27 13.07 -21.56
CA ASP A 721 -3.93 13.14 -22.15
C ASP A 721 -3.85 12.55 -23.57
N GLU A 722 -4.96 12.05 -24.14
CA GLU A 722 -5.12 12.04 -25.60
C GLU A 722 -4.99 13.47 -26.14
N PRO A 723 -4.41 13.69 -27.33
CA PRO A 723 -4.02 15.01 -27.84
C PRO A 723 -5.22 15.87 -28.24
N ALA A 724 -5.93 16.39 -27.23
CA ALA A 724 -7.16 17.16 -27.36
C ALA A 724 -6.93 18.61 -27.84
N HIS A 725 -6.02 18.83 -28.79
CA HIS A 725 -5.97 19.91 -29.81
C HIS A 725 -4.77 19.64 -30.74
N GLU A 726 -4.91 19.92 -32.05
CA GLU A 726 -3.81 19.97 -33.03
C GLU A 726 -2.93 21.22 -32.83
N ALA A 727 -2.40 21.40 -31.62
CA ALA A 727 -1.64 22.58 -31.23
C ALA A 727 -0.23 22.54 -31.82
N GLN A 728 0.15 23.60 -32.56
CA GLN A 728 1.45 23.67 -33.22
C GLN A 728 2.60 23.63 -32.21
N LEU A 729 3.54 22.71 -32.43
CA LEU A 729 4.76 22.58 -31.66
C LEU A 729 5.72 23.72 -32.02
N LEU A 730 5.90 24.67 -31.10
CA LEU A 730 6.74 25.84 -31.26
C LEU A 730 8.00 25.71 -30.38
N PRO A 731 9.15 26.28 -30.81
CA PRO A 731 10.35 26.33 -29.97
C PRO A 731 10.09 27.00 -28.61
N ARG A 732 10.71 26.46 -27.56
CA ARG A 732 10.67 27.00 -26.18
C ARG A 732 12.06 27.33 -25.64
N PRO A 733 12.18 28.26 -24.68
CA PRO A 733 13.42 28.49 -23.94
C PRO A 733 13.92 27.19 -23.27
N PRO A 734 15.23 26.91 -23.24
CA PRO A 734 15.77 25.87 -22.38
C PRO A 734 15.64 26.25 -20.91
N VAL A 735 15.34 25.27 -20.06
CA VAL A 735 15.47 25.37 -18.60
C VAL A 735 16.75 24.67 -18.17
N VAL A 736 17.57 25.35 -17.37
CA VAL A 736 18.98 24.98 -17.13
C VAL A 736 19.28 24.98 -15.64
N THR A 737 19.64 23.83 -15.06
CA THR A 737 20.06 23.76 -13.64
C THR A 737 21.55 24.05 -13.50
N VAL A 738 21.93 24.86 -12.51
CA VAL A 738 23.34 25.09 -12.16
C VAL A 738 23.74 24.25 -10.95
N MET A 739 24.71 23.36 -11.15
CA MET A 739 25.21 22.39 -10.17
C MET A 739 26.71 22.52 -9.93
N GLY A 740 27.22 21.77 -8.93
CA GLY A 740 28.60 21.81 -8.45
C GLY A 740 28.68 22.01 -6.94
N HIS A 741 29.92 21.91 -6.43
CA HIS A 741 30.30 22.03 -5.01
C HIS A 741 29.96 23.40 -4.39
N VAL A 742 30.09 23.49 -3.07
CA VAL A 742 30.15 24.76 -2.33
C VAL A 742 31.41 25.55 -2.78
N ASP A 743 31.36 26.88 -2.68
CA ASP A 743 32.44 27.83 -3.02
C ASP A 743 33.04 27.79 -4.45
N HIS A 744 32.55 26.91 -5.32
CA HIS A 744 32.80 26.93 -6.77
C HIS A 744 32.18 28.15 -7.49
N GLY A 745 31.48 29.03 -6.77
CA GLY A 745 31.01 30.31 -7.28
C GLY A 745 29.75 30.24 -8.15
N LYS A 746 28.88 29.23 -7.93
CA LYS A 746 27.59 29.07 -8.64
C LYS A 746 26.72 30.33 -8.52
N THR A 747 26.36 30.71 -7.30
CA THR A 747 25.54 31.90 -7.02
C THR A 747 26.22 33.17 -7.54
N SER A 748 27.55 33.24 -7.54
CA SER A 748 28.33 34.36 -8.09
C SER A 748 28.23 34.45 -9.62
N LEU A 749 28.27 33.32 -10.33
CA LEU A 749 28.08 33.26 -11.79
C LEU A 749 26.66 33.73 -12.15
N LEU A 750 25.68 33.26 -11.38
CA LEU A 750 24.29 33.62 -11.58
C LEU A 750 23.99 35.08 -11.19
N ASP A 751 24.62 35.62 -10.15
CA ASP A 751 24.56 37.04 -9.81
C ASP A 751 25.14 37.93 -10.92
N TYR A 752 26.26 37.53 -11.52
CA TYR A 752 26.82 38.23 -12.69
C TYR A 752 25.83 38.23 -13.87
N ILE A 753 25.28 37.07 -14.23
CA ILE A 753 24.27 36.92 -15.30
C ILE A 753 23.01 37.75 -15.00
N ARG A 754 22.47 37.67 -13.78
CA ARG A 754 21.29 38.42 -13.30
C ARG A 754 21.55 39.93 -13.18
N ARG A 755 22.82 40.38 -13.20
CA ARG A 755 23.26 41.76 -12.89
C ARG A 755 22.80 42.25 -11.51
N THR A 756 22.53 41.33 -10.59
CA THR A 756 22.12 41.56 -9.20
C THR A 756 23.12 40.93 -8.24
N LYS A 757 22.95 41.13 -6.93
CA LYS A 757 23.84 40.55 -5.90
C LYS A 757 23.02 39.85 -4.82
N VAL A 758 22.46 38.69 -5.15
CA VAL A 758 21.65 37.87 -4.24
C VAL A 758 22.54 37.26 -3.15
N ALA A 759 23.73 36.77 -3.50
CA ALA A 759 24.67 36.13 -2.58
C ALA A 759 25.16 37.07 -1.45
N ALA A 760 25.04 38.39 -1.62
CA ALA A 760 25.38 39.38 -0.59
C ALA A 760 24.20 39.71 0.37
N GLY A 761 22.98 39.26 0.05
CA GLY A 761 21.77 39.43 0.86
C GLY A 761 21.30 38.14 1.57
N GLU A 762 21.70 36.97 1.09
CA GLU A 762 21.35 35.67 1.69
C GLU A 762 22.06 35.43 3.03
N ALA A 763 21.35 34.78 3.96
CA ALA A 763 21.90 34.44 5.27
C ALA A 763 23.03 33.40 5.14
N GLY A 764 24.22 33.76 5.60
CA GLY A 764 25.43 32.95 5.43
C GLY A 764 26.12 33.07 4.07
N GLY A 765 25.59 33.88 3.14
CA GLY A 765 26.17 34.06 1.80
C GLY A 765 26.02 32.86 0.87
N ILE A 766 25.05 31.98 1.14
CA ILE A 766 24.82 30.72 0.42
C ILE A 766 23.36 30.58 -0.01
N THR A 767 23.14 30.09 -1.24
CA THR A 767 21.84 29.62 -1.71
C THR A 767 21.36 28.48 -0.80
N GLN A 768 20.15 28.56 -0.23
CA GLN A 768 19.56 27.52 0.66
C GLN A 768 18.15 27.04 0.24
N HIS A 769 17.64 27.55 -0.89
CA HIS A 769 16.34 27.23 -1.49
C HIS A 769 16.53 27.12 -3.02
N ILE A 770 15.68 26.43 -3.76
CA ILE A 770 15.78 26.42 -5.23
C ILE A 770 15.24 27.73 -5.79
N GLY A 771 16.11 28.55 -6.37
CA GLY A 771 15.74 29.80 -7.04
C GLY A 771 15.50 29.60 -8.53
N ALA A 772 14.44 30.18 -9.09
CA ALA A 772 14.11 30.10 -10.51
C ALA A 772 13.92 31.50 -11.12
N TYR A 773 14.54 31.75 -12.27
CA TYR A 773 14.45 33.03 -12.96
C TYR A 773 14.77 32.91 -14.45
N HIS A 774 14.25 33.83 -15.28
CA HIS A 774 14.59 33.92 -16.71
C HIS A 774 15.59 35.05 -17.03
N VAL A 775 16.28 34.92 -18.15
CA VAL A 775 17.28 35.88 -18.65
C VAL A 775 17.10 36.05 -20.16
N GLU A 776 16.91 37.29 -20.59
CA GLU A 776 16.86 37.66 -22.01
C GLU A 776 18.29 37.85 -22.56
N THR A 777 18.67 37.07 -23.58
CA THR A 777 19.91 37.26 -24.35
C THR A 777 19.60 37.68 -25.79
N PRO A 778 20.56 38.22 -26.56
CA PRO A 778 20.32 38.61 -27.96
C PRO A 778 19.92 37.46 -28.89
N ARG A 779 20.22 36.20 -28.55
CA ARG A 779 19.84 35.02 -29.36
C ARG A 779 18.60 34.29 -28.85
N GLY A 780 18.18 34.51 -27.60
CA GLY A 780 17.03 33.81 -27.00
C GLY A 780 16.89 34.04 -25.49
N VAL A 781 15.80 33.54 -24.91
CA VAL A 781 15.59 33.50 -23.46
C VAL A 781 16.16 32.19 -22.90
N ILE A 782 16.76 32.24 -21.71
CA ILE A 782 17.19 31.07 -20.94
C ILE A 782 16.56 31.15 -19.55
N THR A 783 16.03 30.03 -19.04
CA THR A 783 15.56 29.94 -17.64
C THR A 783 16.56 29.16 -16.82
N PHE A 784 16.94 29.70 -15.66
CA PHE A 784 17.92 29.08 -14.76
C PHE A 784 17.28 28.60 -13.46
N LEU A 785 17.69 27.41 -13.01
CA LEU A 785 17.45 26.91 -11.66
C LEU A 785 18.76 26.93 -10.85
N ASP A 786 18.79 27.74 -9.79
CA ASP A 786 19.89 27.86 -8.83
C ASP A 786 19.71 26.77 -7.75
N THR A 787 20.64 25.80 -7.66
CA THR A 787 20.54 24.69 -6.68
C THR A 787 21.65 24.74 -5.62
N PRO A 788 21.32 24.54 -4.33
CA PRO A 788 22.30 24.58 -3.24
C PRO A 788 23.37 23.48 -3.36
N GLY A 789 24.62 23.85 -3.06
CA GLY A 789 25.79 22.96 -3.18
C GLY A 789 25.97 21.95 -2.05
N HIS A 790 25.50 22.25 -0.83
CA HIS A 790 25.74 21.40 0.34
C HIS A 790 25.05 20.03 0.23
N GLU A 791 25.78 18.98 0.58
CA GLU A 791 25.33 17.58 0.76
C GLU A 791 23.89 17.44 1.30
N ALA A 792 23.48 18.19 2.34
CA ALA A 792 22.14 18.09 2.93
C ALA A 792 20.97 18.26 1.93
N PHE A 793 21.22 18.93 0.80
CA PHE A 793 20.25 19.22 -0.24
C PHE A 793 20.29 18.27 -1.47
N THR A 794 20.82 17.04 -1.34
CA THR A 794 20.80 16.01 -2.40
C THR A 794 19.42 15.86 -3.07
N ALA A 795 18.34 15.89 -2.30
CA ALA A 795 16.97 15.83 -2.84
C ALA A 795 16.60 17.03 -3.72
N MET A 796 17.08 18.25 -3.39
CA MET A 796 16.88 19.43 -4.24
C MET A 796 17.68 19.35 -5.53
N ARG A 797 18.91 18.78 -5.51
CA ARG A 797 19.70 18.56 -6.73
C ARG A 797 19.01 17.55 -7.64
N ALA A 798 18.53 16.43 -7.11
CA ALA A 798 17.76 15.44 -7.88
C ALA A 798 16.47 16.02 -8.48
N ARG A 799 15.73 16.85 -7.71
CA ARG A 799 14.56 17.61 -8.21
C ARG A 799 14.94 18.58 -9.33
N GLY A 800 16.05 19.31 -9.16
CA GLY A 800 16.57 20.26 -10.15
C GLY A 800 16.93 19.58 -11.47
N ALA A 801 17.73 18.52 -11.44
CA ALA A 801 18.10 17.77 -12.65
C ALA A 801 16.86 17.33 -13.45
N LYS A 802 15.89 16.67 -12.80
CA LYS A 802 14.64 16.21 -13.43
C LYS A 802 13.72 17.33 -13.93
N ALA A 803 13.93 18.57 -13.50
CA ALA A 803 13.14 19.73 -13.91
C ALA A 803 13.71 20.46 -15.14
N THR A 804 14.87 20.05 -15.67
CA THR A 804 15.65 20.85 -16.64
C THR A 804 16.15 20.10 -17.85
N ASP A 805 16.25 20.83 -18.96
CA ASP A 805 16.65 20.34 -20.27
C ASP A 805 18.19 20.25 -20.41
N LEU A 806 18.94 21.04 -19.62
CA LEU A 806 20.41 21.03 -19.54
C LEU A 806 20.88 21.23 -18.09
N VAL A 807 22.10 20.76 -17.77
CA VAL A 807 22.80 21.06 -16.51
C VAL A 807 24.12 21.79 -16.79
N ILE A 808 24.34 22.94 -16.15
CA ILE A 808 25.66 23.58 -16.07
C ILE A 808 26.39 23.05 -14.84
N LEU A 809 27.49 22.33 -15.05
CA LEU A 809 28.38 21.86 -13.98
C LEU A 809 29.50 22.88 -13.74
N VAL A 810 29.42 23.59 -12.60
CA VAL A 810 30.43 24.59 -12.22
C VAL A 810 31.56 23.93 -11.41
N VAL A 811 32.76 23.94 -11.98
CA VAL A 811 33.97 23.37 -11.36
C VAL A 811 35.03 24.46 -11.24
N ALA A 812 35.62 24.65 -10.06
CA ALA A 812 36.60 25.72 -9.88
C ALA A 812 38.01 25.28 -10.31
N ALA A 813 38.73 26.16 -11.02
CA ALA A 813 40.04 25.88 -11.59
C ALA A 813 41.19 25.76 -10.57
N ASP A 814 40.97 26.19 -9.33
CA ASP A 814 41.87 26.03 -8.19
C ASP A 814 41.59 24.72 -7.43
N ASP A 815 40.32 24.45 -7.11
CA ASP A 815 39.90 23.31 -6.28
C ASP A 815 39.94 21.98 -7.05
N GLY A 816 39.30 21.93 -8.23
CA GLY A 816 39.11 20.71 -9.02
C GLY A 816 37.80 19.95 -8.74
N VAL A 817 37.79 18.65 -9.05
CA VAL A 817 36.61 17.79 -8.90
C VAL A 817 36.46 17.29 -7.47
N MET A 818 35.47 17.84 -6.76
CA MET A 818 35.12 17.49 -5.37
C MET A 818 33.96 16.47 -5.29
N PRO A 819 33.74 15.78 -4.15
CA PRO A 819 32.69 14.75 -4.03
C PRO A 819 31.28 15.22 -4.39
N GLN A 820 30.92 16.48 -4.11
CA GLN A 820 29.62 17.06 -4.49
C GLN A 820 29.53 17.37 -6.00
N THR A 821 30.66 17.53 -6.70
CA THR A 821 30.72 17.59 -8.16
C THR A 821 30.45 16.21 -8.76
N ILE A 822 31.00 15.15 -8.17
CA ILE A 822 30.72 13.76 -8.57
C ILE A 822 29.24 13.42 -8.33
N GLU A 823 28.68 13.80 -7.18
CA GLU A 823 27.25 13.67 -6.89
C GLU A 823 26.38 14.41 -7.93
N ALA A 824 26.76 15.63 -8.33
CA ALA A 824 26.06 16.37 -9.39
C ALA A 824 26.11 15.68 -10.76
N ILE A 825 27.26 15.12 -11.14
CA ILE A 825 27.40 14.32 -12.38
C ILE A 825 26.49 13.09 -12.31
N ALA A 826 26.40 12.42 -11.16
CA ALA A 826 25.52 11.27 -10.96
C ALA A 826 24.03 11.65 -11.10
N HIS A 827 23.59 12.78 -10.52
CA HIS A 827 22.20 13.26 -10.69
C HIS A 827 21.86 13.62 -12.13
N ALA A 828 22.78 14.29 -12.85
CA ALA A 828 22.57 14.65 -14.25
C ALA A 828 22.47 13.39 -15.15
N ARG A 829 23.36 12.41 -14.95
CA ARG A 829 23.31 11.11 -15.65
C ARG A 829 22.04 10.33 -15.33
N ALA A 830 21.64 10.26 -14.07
CA ALA A 830 20.42 9.56 -13.63
C ALA A 830 19.12 10.24 -14.10
N ALA A 831 19.18 11.50 -14.54
CA ALA A 831 18.09 12.21 -15.21
C ALA A 831 18.21 12.22 -16.74
N ALA A 832 19.27 11.61 -17.31
CA ALA A 832 19.62 11.64 -18.73
C ALA A 832 19.78 13.05 -19.33
N VAL A 833 20.19 14.03 -18.52
CA VAL A 833 20.29 15.45 -18.93
C VAL A 833 21.72 15.80 -19.39
N PRO A 834 21.90 16.42 -20.59
CA PRO A 834 23.21 16.87 -21.08
C PRO A 834 23.92 17.85 -20.15
N ILE A 835 25.25 17.73 -20.07
CA ILE A 835 26.11 18.51 -19.17
C ILE A 835 26.96 19.52 -19.98
N VAL A 836 26.82 20.80 -19.64
CA VAL A 836 27.73 21.87 -20.06
C VAL A 836 28.68 22.17 -18.90
N VAL A 837 30.00 22.16 -19.13
CA VAL A 837 30.98 22.38 -18.05
C VAL A 837 31.45 23.83 -18.03
N ALA A 838 31.33 24.49 -16.87
CA ALA A 838 31.82 25.84 -16.63
C ALA A 838 33.02 25.80 -15.65
N ILE A 839 34.23 25.93 -16.18
CA ILE A 839 35.48 26.00 -15.40
C ILE A 839 35.64 27.41 -14.85
N ASN A 840 35.32 27.62 -13.57
CA ASN A 840 35.22 28.94 -12.94
C ASN A 840 36.53 29.37 -12.22
N LYS A 841 36.59 30.64 -11.80
CA LYS A 841 37.70 31.30 -11.08
C LYS A 841 39.00 31.44 -11.88
N ILE A 842 38.96 31.52 -13.22
CA ILE A 842 40.17 31.73 -14.05
C ILE A 842 40.89 33.07 -13.83
N ASP A 843 40.35 33.98 -13.00
CA ASP A 843 41.03 35.19 -12.54
C ASP A 843 42.03 34.96 -11.40
N LYS A 844 42.14 33.74 -10.86
CA LYS A 844 43.15 33.36 -9.87
C LYS A 844 44.49 32.97 -10.53
N PRO A 845 45.65 33.33 -9.93
CA PRO A 845 46.96 32.90 -10.42
C PRO A 845 47.23 31.40 -10.19
N GLU A 846 46.52 30.74 -9.28
CA GLU A 846 46.57 29.29 -9.05
C GLU A 846 45.61 28.47 -9.93
N ALA A 847 44.87 29.09 -10.85
CA ALA A 847 43.90 28.40 -11.70
C ALA A 847 44.57 27.49 -12.75
N ASN A 848 44.13 26.23 -12.84
CA ASN A 848 44.61 25.24 -13.82
C ASN A 848 43.43 24.50 -14.49
N PRO A 849 42.89 25.02 -15.62
CA PRO A 849 41.81 24.38 -16.36
C PRO A 849 42.15 22.98 -16.90
N ASP A 850 43.39 22.73 -17.28
CA ASP A 850 43.81 21.44 -17.86
C ASP A 850 43.78 20.30 -16.83
N ARG A 851 44.10 20.60 -15.56
CA ARG A 851 43.89 19.67 -14.45
C ARG A 851 42.40 19.33 -14.31
N VAL A 852 41.52 20.32 -14.38
CA VAL A 852 40.06 20.10 -14.27
C VAL A 852 39.53 19.26 -15.44
N LYS A 853 40.02 19.49 -16.67
CA LYS A 853 39.72 18.65 -17.84
C LYS A 853 40.09 17.18 -17.58
N GLN A 854 41.29 16.91 -17.08
CA GLN A 854 41.75 15.54 -16.78
C GLN A 854 40.92 14.87 -15.66
N GLU A 855 40.60 15.60 -14.58
CA GLU A 855 39.79 15.08 -13.48
C GLU A 855 38.33 14.78 -13.90
N LEU A 856 37.75 15.57 -14.82
CA LEU A 856 36.41 15.33 -15.36
C LEU A 856 36.35 14.18 -16.38
N VAL A 857 37.38 14.02 -17.21
CA VAL A 857 37.51 12.85 -18.10
C VAL A 857 37.59 11.55 -17.28
N ALA A 858 38.23 11.56 -16.11
CA ALA A 858 38.23 10.42 -15.19
C ALA A 858 36.84 10.13 -14.59
N GLN A 859 35.94 11.12 -14.53
CA GLN A 859 34.51 10.95 -14.22
C GLN A 859 33.64 10.72 -15.48
N GLN A 860 34.26 10.26 -16.58
CA GLN A 860 33.65 10.00 -17.88
C GLN A 860 32.95 11.23 -18.53
N VAL A 861 33.24 12.45 -18.11
CA VAL A 861 32.74 13.68 -18.74
C VAL A 861 33.81 14.18 -19.70
N VAL A 862 33.66 13.85 -20.99
CA VAL A 862 34.68 14.05 -22.02
C VAL A 862 34.39 15.34 -22.81
N PRO A 863 35.37 16.25 -22.96
CA PRO A 863 35.18 17.49 -23.73
C PRO A 863 35.16 17.24 -25.24
N GLU A 864 34.49 18.12 -25.97
CA GLU A 864 34.48 18.16 -27.45
C GLU A 864 35.88 18.16 -28.07
N GLU A 865 36.86 18.84 -27.44
CA GLU A 865 38.27 18.85 -27.84
C GLU A 865 38.91 17.44 -27.95
N TYR A 866 38.37 16.47 -27.21
CA TYR A 866 38.81 15.07 -27.21
C TYR A 866 37.79 14.14 -27.89
N GLY A 867 36.76 14.69 -28.56
CA GLY A 867 35.72 13.93 -29.26
C GLY A 867 34.58 13.43 -28.37
N GLY A 868 34.31 14.09 -27.24
CA GLY A 868 33.14 13.82 -26.40
C GLY A 868 32.00 14.84 -26.57
N ASP A 869 30.84 14.55 -25.95
CA ASP A 869 29.58 15.28 -26.17
C ASP A 869 29.34 16.48 -25.22
N SER A 870 30.33 16.85 -24.42
CA SER A 870 30.20 17.91 -23.40
C SER A 870 31.01 19.16 -23.77
N PRO A 871 30.40 20.34 -24.00
CA PRO A 871 31.13 21.60 -24.16
C PRO A 871 31.74 22.08 -22.84
N PHE A 872 33.00 22.52 -22.88
CA PHE A 872 33.77 23.00 -21.72
C PHE A 872 34.15 24.48 -21.92
N VAL A 873 33.56 25.38 -21.14
CA VAL A 873 33.83 26.83 -21.22
C VAL A 873 34.60 27.32 -19.99
N SER A 874 35.65 28.10 -20.21
CA SER A 874 36.47 28.69 -19.14
C SER A 874 35.95 30.08 -18.77
N VAL A 875 35.50 30.26 -17.52
CA VAL A 875 34.78 31.45 -17.07
C VAL A 875 35.38 32.08 -15.80
N SER A 876 35.16 33.38 -15.62
CA SER A 876 35.28 34.03 -14.31
C SER A 876 34.00 34.78 -13.97
N ALA A 877 33.25 34.24 -13.02
CA ALA A 877 32.08 34.88 -12.42
C ALA A 877 32.36 36.28 -11.80
N LYS A 878 33.63 36.65 -11.60
CA LYS A 878 34.05 37.90 -10.97
C LYS A 878 34.46 38.98 -11.97
N THR A 879 35.05 38.61 -13.12
CA THR A 879 35.42 39.56 -14.18
C THR A 879 34.42 39.59 -15.34
N GLY A 880 33.58 38.57 -15.48
CA GLY A 880 32.65 38.39 -16.60
C GLY A 880 33.24 37.63 -17.80
N SER A 881 34.53 37.31 -17.78
CA SER A 881 35.19 36.60 -18.88
C SER A 881 34.55 35.23 -19.12
N GLY A 882 34.31 34.89 -20.39
CA GLY A 882 33.71 33.61 -20.83
C GLY A 882 32.22 33.44 -20.53
N VAL A 883 31.55 34.37 -19.86
CA VAL A 883 30.13 34.20 -19.50
C VAL A 883 29.21 34.27 -20.72
N ASP A 884 29.42 35.23 -21.63
CA ASP A 884 28.62 35.33 -22.84
C ASP A 884 28.81 34.08 -23.74
N GLU A 885 30.03 33.56 -23.84
CA GLU A 885 30.37 32.31 -24.54
C GLU A 885 29.66 31.08 -23.92
N LEU A 886 29.57 31.00 -22.58
CA LEU A 886 28.81 29.95 -21.90
C LEU A 886 27.31 30.02 -22.22
N LEU A 887 26.72 31.22 -22.26
CA LEU A 887 25.31 31.41 -22.66
C LEU A 887 25.07 31.03 -24.13
N GLU A 888 26.04 31.34 -25.00
CA GLU A 888 25.99 30.98 -26.42
C GLU A 888 26.10 29.47 -26.68
N GLN A 889 26.91 28.73 -25.89
CA GLN A 889 26.99 27.26 -25.98
C GLN A 889 25.73 26.59 -25.41
N VAL A 890 25.18 27.09 -24.29
CA VAL A 890 23.93 26.59 -23.71
C VAL A 890 22.76 26.72 -24.69
N LEU A 891 22.68 27.82 -25.44
CA LEU A 891 21.66 28.01 -26.48
C LEU A 891 21.89 27.12 -27.70
N LEU A 892 23.15 26.93 -28.13
CA LEU A 892 23.47 26.02 -29.24
C LEU A 892 23.07 24.58 -28.90
N GLN A 893 23.38 24.10 -27.70
CA GLN A 893 22.98 22.77 -27.25
C GLN A 893 21.45 22.63 -27.12
N ALA A 894 20.73 23.71 -26.77
CA ALA A 894 19.26 23.73 -26.78
C ALA A 894 18.64 23.69 -28.19
N GLU A 895 19.33 24.25 -29.20
CA GLU A 895 18.96 24.12 -30.60
C GLU A 895 19.18 22.68 -31.11
N VAL A 896 20.29 22.04 -30.75
CA VAL A 896 20.58 20.61 -31.05
C VAL A 896 19.53 19.66 -30.44
N LEU A 897 19.00 19.98 -29.26
CA LEU A 897 17.92 19.23 -28.61
C LEU A 897 16.51 19.49 -29.18
N GLU A 898 16.38 20.38 -30.18
CA GLU A 898 15.12 20.77 -30.83
C GLU A 898 13.94 21.04 -29.87
N LEU A 899 14.18 21.73 -28.74
CA LEU A 899 13.19 21.90 -27.65
C LEU A 899 11.89 22.59 -28.10
N LYS A 900 10.81 21.81 -28.22
CA LYS A 900 9.47 22.23 -28.67
C LYS A 900 8.39 22.05 -27.60
N CYS A 901 7.30 22.82 -27.71
CA CYS A 901 6.06 22.60 -26.94
C CYS A 901 4.85 23.29 -27.61
N PRO A 902 3.60 22.88 -27.28
CA PRO A 902 2.41 23.64 -27.63
C PRO A 902 2.22 24.84 -26.68
N LYS A 903 2.03 26.06 -27.21
CA LYS A 903 1.80 27.27 -26.40
C LYS A 903 0.33 27.51 -26.06
N ASP A 904 -0.59 27.07 -26.93
CA ASP A 904 -2.04 27.28 -26.81
C ASP A 904 -2.80 26.12 -26.13
N ALA A 905 -2.07 25.17 -25.55
CA ALA A 905 -2.64 24.10 -24.72
C ALA A 905 -2.98 24.59 -23.28
N PRO A 906 -3.83 23.87 -22.53
CA PRO A 906 -3.94 24.02 -21.08
C PRO A 906 -2.57 23.85 -20.42
N ALA A 907 -2.25 24.68 -19.43
CA ALA A 907 -0.90 24.67 -18.86
C ALA A 907 -0.62 23.41 -18.03
N LYS A 908 0.50 22.74 -18.32
CA LYS A 908 1.16 21.78 -17.43
C LYS A 908 2.47 22.39 -16.92
N GLY A 909 2.85 22.07 -15.70
CA GLY A 909 4.09 22.55 -15.10
C GLY A 909 4.50 21.79 -13.85
N LEU A 910 5.65 22.13 -13.29
CA LEU A 910 6.25 21.49 -12.13
C LEU A 910 6.41 22.49 -10.99
N ILE A 911 6.06 22.10 -9.76
CA ILE A 911 6.32 22.94 -8.58
C ILE A 911 7.78 22.82 -8.17
N ILE A 912 8.47 23.95 -8.15
CA ILE A 912 9.89 24.06 -7.79
C ILE A 912 10.05 24.08 -6.26
N GLU A 913 9.33 25.01 -5.62
CA GLU A 913 9.29 25.23 -4.18
C GLU A 913 7.92 25.79 -3.76
N SER A 914 7.57 25.59 -2.48
CA SER A 914 6.29 26.02 -1.90
C SER A 914 6.50 26.69 -0.54
N GLN A 915 5.75 27.77 -0.26
CA GLN A 915 5.84 28.55 0.97
C GLN A 915 4.47 29.00 1.52
N LEU A 916 4.42 29.33 2.81
CA LEU A 916 3.19 29.79 3.49
C LEU A 916 3.35 31.22 4.03
N ASP A 917 2.83 32.20 3.27
CA ASP A 917 2.87 33.62 3.62
C ASP A 917 1.61 34.04 4.40
N LYS A 918 1.79 34.89 5.43
CA LYS A 918 0.72 35.27 6.36
C LYS A 918 -0.34 36.21 5.79
N GLY A 919 -0.05 36.93 4.71
CA GLY A 919 -0.98 37.83 4.01
C GLY A 919 -1.47 37.27 2.67
N ARG A 920 -0.62 36.52 1.96
CA ARG A 920 -0.88 35.96 0.63
C ARG A 920 -1.50 34.56 0.69
N GLY A 921 -1.31 33.82 1.79
CA GLY A 921 -1.74 32.43 1.96
C GLY A 921 -0.72 31.43 1.42
N PRO A 922 -1.14 30.23 0.99
CA PRO A 922 -0.27 29.29 0.29
C PRO A 922 0.20 29.87 -1.05
N VAL A 923 1.50 29.76 -1.28
CA VAL A 923 2.20 30.27 -2.47
C VAL A 923 3.12 29.16 -3.00
N ALA A 924 3.16 28.99 -4.32
CA ALA A 924 4.03 28.01 -4.97
C ALA A 924 4.74 28.63 -6.17
N THR A 925 6.02 28.33 -6.35
CA THR A 925 6.81 28.71 -7.52
C THR A 925 6.74 27.58 -8.53
N VAL A 926 6.21 27.86 -9.71
CA VAL A 926 5.87 26.87 -10.74
C VAL A 926 6.69 27.13 -11.99
N LEU A 927 7.34 26.10 -12.51
CA LEU A 927 7.92 26.09 -13.85
C LEU A 927 6.83 25.63 -14.83
N VAL A 928 6.36 26.50 -15.71
CA VAL A 928 5.43 26.10 -16.78
C VAL A 928 6.22 25.27 -17.81
N GLN A 929 5.81 24.04 -18.09
CA GLN A 929 6.49 23.15 -19.05
C GLN A 929 5.83 23.18 -20.44
N SER A 930 4.50 23.26 -20.48
CA SER A 930 3.72 23.38 -21.73
C SER A 930 2.42 24.16 -21.50
N GLY A 931 1.83 24.66 -22.58
CA GLY A 931 0.66 25.55 -22.52
C GLY A 931 0.97 26.94 -21.96
N THR A 932 -0.09 27.75 -21.75
CA THR A 932 0.04 29.11 -21.20
C THR A 932 -0.83 29.26 -19.96
N LEU A 933 -0.22 29.43 -18.78
CA LEU A 933 -0.94 29.62 -17.52
C LEU A 933 -1.45 31.06 -17.42
N ARG A 934 -2.72 31.25 -17.04
CA ARG A 934 -3.37 32.56 -17.01
C ARG A 934 -3.98 32.86 -15.63
N ARG A 935 -4.05 34.15 -15.30
CA ARG A 935 -4.67 34.61 -14.06
C ARG A 935 -6.18 34.32 -14.09
N GLY A 936 -6.64 33.51 -13.15
CA GLY A 936 -8.03 33.07 -13.01
C GLY A 936 -8.25 31.59 -13.33
N ASP A 937 -7.24 30.91 -13.87
CA ASP A 937 -7.28 29.48 -14.15
C ASP A 937 -7.45 28.65 -12.89
N VAL A 938 -8.12 27.50 -13.03
CA VAL A 938 -8.25 26.48 -11.99
C VAL A 938 -7.10 25.50 -12.15
N VAL A 939 -6.40 25.24 -11.06
CA VAL A 939 -5.21 24.37 -11.03
C VAL A 939 -5.40 23.22 -10.05
N LEU A 940 -5.01 22.03 -10.48
CA LEU A 940 -4.71 20.86 -9.64
C LEU A 940 -3.19 20.82 -9.50
N ALA A 941 -2.69 20.59 -8.28
CA ALA A 941 -1.27 20.62 -7.95
C ALA A 941 -0.98 19.50 -6.96
N GLY A 942 -0.56 18.33 -7.45
CA GLY A 942 -0.46 17.11 -6.65
C GLY A 942 -1.76 16.77 -5.93
N SER A 943 -1.75 16.92 -4.60
CA SER A 943 -2.93 16.72 -3.71
C SER A 943 -3.67 18.01 -3.32
N CYS A 944 -3.23 19.17 -3.81
CA CYS A 944 -3.86 20.47 -3.61
C CYS A 944 -4.66 20.91 -4.86
N PHE A 945 -5.66 21.77 -4.66
CA PHE A 945 -6.39 22.42 -5.76
C PHE A 945 -6.56 23.91 -5.49
N GLY A 946 -6.82 24.70 -6.52
CA GLY A 946 -7.06 26.13 -6.32
C GLY A 946 -7.49 26.87 -7.57
N ARG A 947 -7.52 28.19 -7.44
CA ARG A 947 -7.71 29.10 -8.57
C ARG A 947 -6.71 30.24 -8.47
N VAL A 948 -6.00 30.50 -9.55
CA VAL A 948 -4.89 31.47 -9.59
C VAL A 948 -5.40 32.89 -9.39
N ARG A 949 -5.29 33.41 -8.16
CA ARG A 949 -5.78 34.75 -7.76
C ARG A 949 -4.86 35.87 -8.23
N ALA A 950 -3.56 35.59 -8.22
CA ALA A 950 -2.48 36.45 -8.70
C ALA A 950 -1.31 35.55 -9.14
N MET A 951 -0.50 36.09 -10.05
CA MET A 951 0.76 35.52 -10.49
C MET A 951 1.82 36.61 -10.38
N LEU A 952 2.96 36.29 -9.79
CA LEU A 952 4.13 37.16 -9.74
C LEU A 952 5.26 36.54 -10.58
N ASP A 953 5.92 37.40 -11.32
CA ASP A 953 7.22 37.18 -11.96
C ASP A 953 8.34 37.12 -10.91
N GLU A 954 9.52 36.58 -11.24
CA GLU A 954 10.62 36.45 -10.26
C GLU A 954 11.08 37.80 -9.69
N SER A 955 10.91 38.88 -10.45
CA SER A 955 11.21 40.24 -10.00
C SER A 955 10.11 40.86 -9.12
N GLY A 956 9.13 40.06 -8.68
CA GLY A 956 8.01 40.46 -7.82
C GLY A 956 6.92 41.27 -8.54
N LYS A 957 6.98 41.41 -9.87
CA LYS A 957 5.98 42.12 -10.67
C LYS A 957 4.76 41.24 -10.93
N SER A 958 3.56 41.82 -10.89
CA SER A 958 2.33 41.07 -11.20
C SER A 958 2.15 40.86 -12.71
N ILE A 959 1.96 39.61 -13.12
CA ILE A 959 1.74 39.21 -14.53
C ILE A 959 0.36 38.60 -14.76
N SER A 960 -0.14 38.68 -16.00
CA SER A 960 -1.46 38.15 -16.41
C SER A 960 -1.42 36.75 -17.00
N SER A 961 -0.26 36.35 -17.54
CA SER A 961 -0.05 35.14 -18.32
C SER A 961 1.44 34.75 -18.26
N ALA A 962 1.73 33.46 -18.06
CA ALA A 962 3.07 32.89 -18.15
C ALA A 962 3.09 31.78 -19.23
N GLY A 963 4.06 31.83 -20.13
CA GLY A 963 4.23 30.84 -21.19
C GLY A 963 5.21 29.71 -20.81
N PRO A 964 5.44 28.74 -21.71
CA PRO A 964 6.36 27.62 -21.47
C PRO A 964 7.79 28.05 -21.13
N SER A 965 8.43 27.26 -20.27
CA SER A 965 9.74 27.48 -19.64
C SER A 965 9.86 28.72 -18.73
N ILE A 966 8.80 29.52 -18.53
CA ILE A 966 8.84 30.70 -17.66
C ILE A 966 8.48 30.30 -16.21
N PRO A 967 9.29 30.68 -15.19
CA PRO A 967 8.95 30.46 -13.80
C PRO A 967 7.93 31.51 -13.32
N VAL A 968 6.95 31.09 -12.52
CA VAL A 968 5.88 31.96 -12.02
C VAL A 968 5.46 31.61 -10.60
N GLU A 969 5.39 32.60 -9.73
CA GLU A 969 4.94 32.44 -8.35
C GLU A 969 3.40 32.65 -8.26
N ILE A 970 2.66 31.56 -8.01
CA ILE A 970 1.19 31.56 -8.02
C ILE A 970 0.60 31.69 -6.61
N GLN A 971 -0.59 32.31 -6.52
CA GLN A 971 -1.34 32.48 -5.28
C GLN A 971 -2.77 31.93 -5.41
N GLY A 972 -3.30 31.30 -4.36
CA GLY A 972 -4.70 30.89 -4.28
C GLY A 972 -4.98 29.38 -4.32
N LEU A 973 -3.97 28.56 -4.01
CA LEU A 973 -4.14 27.14 -3.69
C LEU A 973 -4.85 26.95 -2.34
N SER A 974 -5.41 25.75 -2.13
CA SER A 974 -6.12 25.35 -0.90
C SER A 974 -5.19 25.20 0.30
N ASP A 975 -3.99 24.69 0.06
CA ASP A 975 -2.93 24.39 1.03
C ASP A 975 -1.58 24.48 0.30
N VAL A 976 -0.46 24.25 1.00
CA VAL A 976 0.90 24.21 0.45
C VAL A 976 1.11 22.87 -0.29
N PRO A 977 1.34 22.84 -1.62
CA PRO A 977 1.60 21.60 -2.35
C PRO A 977 3.05 21.12 -2.16
N ALA A 978 3.32 19.84 -2.43
CA ALA A 978 4.68 19.32 -2.27
C ALA A 978 5.60 19.83 -3.39
N ALA A 979 6.88 20.02 -3.08
CA ALA A 979 7.85 20.46 -4.07
C ALA A 979 8.26 19.27 -4.97
N GLY A 980 8.10 19.45 -6.27
CA GLY A 980 8.11 18.36 -7.26
C GLY A 980 6.73 17.81 -7.62
N ASP A 981 5.62 18.31 -7.04
CA ASP A 981 4.26 17.98 -7.53
C ASP A 981 4.05 18.57 -8.94
N GLU A 982 3.42 17.79 -9.82
CA GLU A 982 2.91 18.30 -11.09
C GLU A 982 1.68 19.21 -10.89
N LEU A 983 1.65 20.29 -11.67
CA LEU A 983 0.53 21.22 -11.79
C LEU A 983 -0.13 21.07 -13.16
N MET A 984 -1.46 20.95 -13.16
CA MET A 984 -2.29 20.86 -14.36
C MET A 984 -3.45 21.86 -14.28
N VAL A 985 -3.67 22.63 -15.34
CA VAL A 985 -4.87 23.47 -15.49
C VAL A 985 -6.06 22.60 -15.88
N LEU A 986 -7.17 22.73 -15.15
CA LEU A 986 -8.43 22.02 -15.40
C LEU A 986 -9.58 23.01 -15.63
N GLY A 987 -10.50 22.70 -16.54
CA GLY A 987 -11.66 23.56 -16.81
C GLY A 987 -12.66 23.66 -15.64
N ASP A 988 -12.69 22.68 -14.74
CA ASP A 988 -13.69 22.56 -13.66
C ASP A 988 -13.05 22.50 -12.27
N GLU A 989 -13.32 23.51 -11.42
CA GLU A 989 -12.92 23.52 -10.01
C GLU A 989 -13.52 22.36 -9.20
N ARG A 990 -14.64 21.78 -9.67
CA ARG A 990 -15.27 20.62 -9.05
C ARG A 990 -14.45 19.34 -9.27
N LYS A 991 -14.01 19.08 -10.51
CA LYS A 991 -13.15 17.93 -10.84
C LYS A 991 -11.81 18.03 -10.12
N ALA A 992 -11.17 19.21 -10.18
CA ALA A 992 -9.91 19.47 -9.48
C ALA A 992 -10.01 19.16 -7.97
N ARG A 993 -11.11 19.57 -7.32
CA ARG A 993 -11.37 19.31 -5.91
C ARG A 993 -11.63 17.83 -5.60
N GLU A 994 -12.37 17.14 -6.46
CA GLU A 994 -12.71 15.72 -6.30
C GLU A 994 -11.46 14.85 -6.39
N ILE A 995 -10.62 15.09 -7.40
CA ILE A 995 -9.32 14.43 -7.58
C ILE A 995 -8.36 14.74 -6.41
N ALA A 996 -8.25 16.02 -6.01
CA ALA A 996 -7.41 16.41 -4.88
C ALA A 996 -7.84 15.74 -3.57
N LEU A 997 -9.13 15.68 -3.26
CA LEU A 997 -9.66 15.01 -2.06
C LEU A 997 -9.45 13.49 -2.11
N PHE A 998 -9.56 12.86 -3.28
CA PHE A 998 -9.24 11.45 -3.50
C PHE A 998 -7.76 11.17 -3.20
N ARG A 999 -6.85 11.96 -3.79
CA ARG A 999 -5.40 11.91 -3.51
C ARG A 999 -5.06 12.10 -2.03
N GLN A 1000 -5.70 13.07 -1.37
CA GLN A 1000 -5.54 13.28 0.08
C GLN A 1000 -6.01 12.07 0.91
N GLY A 1001 -7.06 11.38 0.49
CA GLY A 1001 -7.50 10.11 1.09
C GLY A 1001 -6.43 9.02 0.93
N LYS A 1002 -6.06 8.71 -0.32
CA LYS A 1002 -5.05 7.70 -0.68
C LYS A 1002 -3.72 7.93 0.06
N PHE A 1003 -3.23 9.17 0.11
CA PHE A 1003 -2.02 9.54 0.84
C PHE A 1003 -2.16 9.43 2.37
N ARG A 1004 -3.30 9.85 2.94
CA ARG A 1004 -3.55 9.72 4.39
C ARG A 1004 -3.57 8.26 4.82
N ASP A 1005 -4.24 7.40 4.06
CA ASP A 1005 -4.51 6.03 4.48
C ASP A 1005 -3.28 5.12 4.28
N THR A 1006 -2.50 5.34 3.22
CA THR A 1006 -1.14 4.75 3.08
C THR A 1006 -0.17 5.26 4.16
N LYS A 1007 -0.20 6.55 4.52
CA LYS A 1007 0.59 7.10 5.63
C LYS A 1007 0.18 6.50 6.98
N LEU A 1008 -1.11 6.23 7.21
CA LEU A 1008 -1.60 5.54 8.40
C LEU A 1008 -1.17 4.06 8.44
N ALA A 1009 -1.16 3.36 7.30
CA ALA A 1009 -0.66 1.99 7.20
C ALA A 1009 0.85 1.91 7.54
N ARG A 1010 1.68 2.75 6.91
CA ARG A 1010 3.13 2.85 7.23
C ARG A 1010 3.38 3.19 8.70
N GLN A 1011 2.58 4.09 9.29
CA GLN A 1011 2.66 4.40 10.72
C GLN A 1011 2.18 3.27 11.66
N GLN A 1012 1.40 2.29 11.18
CA GLN A 1012 1.00 1.12 11.97
C GLN A 1012 2.08 0.04 11.92
N ALA A 1013 2.62 -0.27 10.74
CA ALA A 1013 3.76 -1.18 10.57
C ALA A 1013 4.96 -0.76 11.43
N ALA A 1014 5.45 0.47 11.25
CA ALA A 1014 6.58 1.00 12.01
C ALA A 1014 6.38 0.99 13.53
N LYS A 1015 5.13 1.14 14.01
CA LYS A 1015 4.82 1.06 15.45
C LYS A 1015 4.87 -0.37 15.99
N LEU A 1016 4.59 -1.38 15.17
CA LEU A 1016 4.72 -2.78 15.56
C LEU A 1016 6.20 -3.20 15.60
N GLU A 1017 6.97 -2.84 14.57
CA GLU A 1017 8.43 -3.02 14.51
C GLU A 1017 9.11 -2.41 15.74
N ASN A 1018 8.84 -1.13 16.03
CA ASN A 1018 9.40 -0.44 17.20
C ASN A 1018 8.95 -1.08 18.54
N ILE A 1019 7.83 -1.79 18.62
CA ILE A 1019 7.44 -2.51 19.86
C ILE A 1019 8.31 -3.75 20.08
N PHE A 1020 8.77 -4.42 19.01
CA PHE A 1020 9.75 -5.52 19.14
C PHE A 1020 11.16 -4.98 19.42
N GLU A 1021 11.61 -3.93 18.73
CA GLU A 1021 12.93 -3.29 18.98
C GLU A 1021 13.06 -2.80 20.43
N ASN A 1022 12.09 -2.03 20.94
CA ASN A 1022 12.08 -1.50 22.32
C ASN A 1022 11.90 -2.59 23.41
N MET A 1023 11.78 -3.86 23.03
CA MET A 1023 11.74 -5.00 23.95
C MET A 1023 13.03 -5.86 23.90
N GLY A 1024 13.89 -5.65 22.89
CA GLY A 1024 15.21 -6.29 22.77
C GLY A 1024 16.35 -5.41 23.24
N ASP A 1025 16.43 -4.16 22.76
CA ASP A 1025 17.55 -3.27 23.03
C ASP A 1025 17.37 -2.37 24.27
N GLY A 1026 18.50 -1.98 24.87
CA GLY A 1026 18.54 -1.02 25.96
C GLY A 1026 18.06 0.36 25.49
N ALA A 1027 16.88 0.78 25.96
CA ALA A 1027 16.11 1.92 25.46
C ALA A 1027 16.95 3.14 25.02
N ALA A 1028 17.11 3.28 23.70
CA ALA A 1028 17.84 4.36 23.06
C ALA A 1028 17.26 5.73 23.44
N LYS A 1029 18.12 6.71 23.71
CA LYS A 1029 17.70 8.04 24.13
C LYS A 1029 17.11 8.79 22.94
N LEU A 1030 15.81 9.04 22.96
CA LEU A 1030 15.13 9.78 21.90
C LEU A 1030 15.33 11.30 22.11
N LEU A 1031 15.74 12.02 21.06
CA LEU A 1031 15.68 13.48 21.00
C LEU A 1031 14.48 13.89 20.12
N PRO A 1032 13.30 14.18 20.70
CA PRO A 1032 12.13 14.61 19.95
C PRO A 1032 12.30 16.07 19.47
N LEU A 1033 12.09 16.30 18.17
CA LEU A 1033 12.19 17.60 17.51
C LEU A 1033 10.90 17.92 16.75
N ILE A 1034 10.52 19.20 16.73
CA ILE A 1034 9.50 19.76 15.84
C ILE A 1034 10.18 20.78 14.93
N ILE A 1035 10.01 20.62 13.62
CA ILE A 1035 10.69 21.45 12.61
C ILE A 1035 9.66 22.32 11.88
N LYS A 1036 9.91 23.63 11.84
CA LYS A 1036 9.16 24.61 11.05
C LYS A 1036 10.13 25.37 10.16
N ALA A 1037 9.89 25.36 8.85
CA ALA A 1037 10.69 26.11 7.87
C ALA A 1037 9.81 27.10 7.10
N ASP A 1038 10.45 28.00 6.37
CA ASP A 1038 9.83 28.98 5.48
C ASP A 1038 9.33 28.36 4.17
N VAL A 1039 10.12 27.44 3.59
CA VAL A 1039 9.81 26.70 2.36
C VAL A 1039 9.83 25.19 2.56
N GLN A 1040 9.21 24.47 1.63
CA GLN A 1040 9.08 23.01 1.62
C GLN A 1040 10.43 22.28 1.56
N GLY A 1041 11.31 22.59 0.60
CA GLY A 1041 12.56 21.86 0.43
C GLY A 1041 13.54 22.03 1.60
N SER A 1042 13.58 23.19 2.26
CA SER A 1042 14.44 23.41 3.44
C SER A 1042 13.94 22.62 4.66
N GLN A 1043 12.63 22.38 4.78
CA GLN A 1043 12.07 21.44 5.76
C GLN A 1043 12.51 20.01 5.46
N GLU A 1044 12.51 19.59 4.19
CA GLU A 1044 12.92 18.24 3.76
C GLU A 1044 14.42 18.00 4.03
N ALA A 1045 15.27 18.96 3.66
CA ALA A 1045 16.72 18.92 3.88
C ALA A 1045 17.08 18.86 5.38
N LEU A 1046 16.41 19.64 6.23
CA LEU A 1046 16.60 19.57 7.68
C LEU A 1046 16.18 18.22 8.28
N VAL A 1047 15.05 17.66 7.84
CA VAL A 1047 14.63 16.32 8.30
C VAL A 1047 15.66 15.26 7.91
N HIS A 1048 16.16 15.29 6.67
CA HIS A 1048 17.18 14.36 6.21
C HIS A 1048 18.51 14.51 6.99
N ALA A 1049 19.05 15.73 7.06
CA ALA A 1049 20.33 16.01 7.72
C ALA A 1049 20.29 15.68 9.23
N LEU A 1050 19.22 16.05 9.94
CA LEU A 1050 19.10 15.76 11.37
C LEU A 1050 18.83 14.28 11.66
N THR A 1051 18.13 13.57 10.77
CA THR A 1051 17.94 12.11 10.91
C THR A 1051 19.25 11.36 10.72
N LYS A 1052 20.12 11.80 9.78
CA LYS A 1052 21.46 11.25 9.53
C LYS A 1052 22.43 11.35 10.72
N LEU A 1053 22.15 12.20 11.72
CA LEU A 1053 22.90 12.27 12.98
C LEU A 1053 22.52 11.17 14.00
N SER A 1054 21.54 10.31 13.71
CA SER A 1054 21.07 9.29 14.65
C SER A 1054 22.08 8.15 14.83
N THR A 1055 22.19 7.66 16.06
CA THR A 1055 23.03 6.51 16.44
C THR A 1055 22.20 5.47 17.21
N ALA A 1056 22.79 4.31 17.51
CA ALA A 1056 22.13 3.28 18.32
C ALA A 1056 21.85 3.76 19.77
N GLU A 1057 22.76 4.53 20.38
CA GLU A 1057 22.56 5.04 21.75
C GLU A 1057 21.58 6.24 21.81
N VAL A 1058 21.59 7.11 20.78
CA VAL A 1058 20.80 8.35 20.73
C VAL A 1058 20.19 8.56 19.35
N LYS A 1059 18.85 8.55 19.26
CA LYS A 1059 18.07 8.57 18.01
C LYS A 1059 17.31 9.90 17.89
N VAL A 1060 17.48 10.62 16.78
CA VAL A 1060 16.72 11.84 16.50
C VAL A 1060 15.31 11.45 16.05
N GLN A 1061 14.28 12.02 16.68
CA GLN A 1061 12.89 11.75 16.32
C GLN A 1061 12.17 13.04 15.89
N VAL A 1062 11.95 13.21 14.59
CA VAL A 1062 11.08 14.28 14.09
C VAL A 1062 9.62 13.93 14.39
N VAL A 1063 9.01 14.65 15.33
CA VAL A 1063 7.62 14.44 15.78
C VAL A 1063 6.63 15.09 14.81
N HIS A 1064 6.96 16.28 14.33
CA HIS A 1064 6.20 17.02 13.31
C HIS A 1064 7.14 17.90 12.50
N ALA A 1065 6.91 17.98 11.19
CA ALA A 1065 7.63 18.85 10.28
C ALA A 1065 6.63 19.49 9.31
N GLN A 1066 6.73 20.80 9.09
CA GLN A 1066 5.80 21.56 8.26
C GLN A 1066 6.39 22.90 7.82
N VAL A 1067 5.85 23.45 6.74
CA VAL A 1067 6.11 24.81 6.27
C VAL A 1067 5.27 25.83 7.06
N GLY A 1068 5.81 27.04 7.24
CA GLY A 1068 5.15 28.18 7.87
C GLY A 1068 5.61 28.50 9.31
N GLY A 1069 5.10 29.62 9.84
CA GLY A 1069 5.45 30.11 11.18
C GLY A 1069 5.00 29.18 12.32
N ILE A 1070 5.74 29.22 13.44
CA ILE A 1070 5.45 28.41 14.63
C ILE A 1070 4.18 28.92 15.31
N SER A 1071 3.18 28.04 15.41
CA SER A 1071 1.83 28.30 15.94
C SER A 1071 1.64 27.82 17.38
N GLU A 1072 0.52 28.19 18.02
CA GLU A 1072 0.14 27.68 19.33
C GLU A 1072 -0.06 26.14 19.33
N SER A 1073 -0.54 25.56 18.24
CA SER A 1073 -0.67 24.10 18.07
C SER A 1073 0.67 23.38 18.14
N ASP A 1074 1.72 23.96 17.55
CA ASP A 1074 3.08 23.37 17.56
C ASP A 1074 3.68 23.40 18.97
N VAL A 1075 3.44 24.49 19.71
CA VAL A 1075 3.85 24.62 21.11
C VAL A 1075 3.09 23.63 22.01
N ASN A 1076 1.78 23.46 21.83
CA ASN A 1076 1.02 22.44 22.56
C ASN A 1076 1.48 21.00 22.24
N LEU A 1077 1.88 20.74 20.98
CA LEU A 1077 2.47 19.45 20.60
C LEU A 1077 3.85 19.26 21.25
N ALA A 1078 4.66 20.32 21.37
CA ALA A 1078 5.91 20.29 22.12
C ALA A 1078 5.70 20.05 23.62
N VAL A 1079 4.66 20.60 24.26
CA VAL A 1079 4.31 20.26 25.67
C VAL A 1079 4.07 18.75 25.80
N ALA A 1080 3.26 18.18 24.90
CA ALA A 1080 2.86 16.77 24.97
C ALA A 1080 4.00 15.78 24.67
N SER A 1081 4.92 16.14 23.77
CA SER A 1081 6.05 15.30 23.34
C SER A 1081 7.37 15.60 24.03
N LYS A 1082 7.47 16.71 24.79
CA LYS A 1082 8.71 17.33 25.29
C LYS A 1082 9.72 17.65 24.18
N ALA A 1083 9.24 17.95 22.98
CA ALA A 1083 10.08 18.27 21.83
C ALA A 1083 10.68 19.68 21.89
N VAL A 1084 11.90 19.83 21.37
CA VAL A 1084 12.50 21.15 21.07
C VAL A 1084 11.96 21.64 19.72
N ILE A 1085 11.60 22.92 19.62
CA ILE A 1085 11.11 23.51 18.38
C ILE A 1085 12.27 24.20 17.63
N ILE A 1086 12.48 23.76 16.39
CA ILE A 1086 13.45 24.33 15.44
C ILE A 1086 12.68 25.18 14.42
N GLY A 1087 12.94 26.49 14.42
CA GLY A 1087 12.42 27.44 13.44
C GLY A 1087 13.51 27.87 12.46
N PHE A 1088 13.47 27.35 11.25
CA PHE A 1088 14.39 27.71 10.16
C PHE A 1088 13.81 28.86 9.32
N ASN A 1089 14.51 30.00 9.31
CA ASN A 1089 14.12 31.30 8.72
C ASN A 1089 12.76 31.89 9.20
N VAL A 1090 11.91 31.11 9.86
CA VAL A 1090 10.61 31.52 10.42
C VAL A 1090 10.72 32.12 11.82
N ARG A 1091 9.61 32.71 12.29
CA ARG A 1091 9.45 33.23 13.66
C ARG A 1091 8.13 32.76 14.27
N ALA A 1092 8.13 32.49 15.58
CA ALA A 1092 6.91 32.14 16.31
C ALA A 1092 5.98 33.34 16.48
N GLU A 1093 4.68 33.08 16.47
CA GLU A 1093 3.65 34.08 16.72
C GLU A 1093 3.71 34.62 18.16
N GLN A 1094 3.16 35.81 18.41
CA GLN A 1094 3.30 36.45 19.73
C GLN A 1094 2.59 35.67 20.85
N SER A 1095 1.48 34.98 20.55
CA SER A 1095 0.80 34.08 21.49
C SER A 1095 1.55 32.77 21.65
N ALA A 1096 1.97 32.13 20.55
CA ALA A 1096 2.79 30.92 20.57
C ALA A 1096 4.07 31.09 21.41
N ARG A 1097 4.77 32.22 21.27
CA ARG A 1097 5.97 32.51 22.07
C ARG A 1097 5.66 32.64 23.56
N LYS A 1098 4.63 33.41 23.93
CA LYS A 1098 4.18 33.53 25.34
C LYS A 1098 3.79 32.17 25.93
N LEU A 1099 3.16 31.32 25.13
CA LEU A 1099 2.78 29.96 25.53
C LEU A 1099 4.02 29.07 25.74
N ALA A 1100 5.04 29.18 24.88
CA ALA A 1100 6.30 28.44 25.04
C ALA A 1100 7.07 28.92 26.28
N GLU A 1101 7.19 30.23 26.47
CA GLU A 1101 7.76 30.86 27.68
C GLU A 1101 7.04 30.39 28.95
N SER A 1102 5.70 30.32 28.95
CA SER A 1102 4.91 29.88 30.12
C SER A 1102 4.99 28.39 30.43
N ASN A 1103 5.37 27.54 29.46
CA ASN A 1103 5.49 26.09 29.63
C ASN A 1103 6.95 25.59 29.67
N GLY A 1104 7.94 26.48 29.51
CA GLY A 1104 9.37 26.12 29.51
C GLY A 1104 9.80 25.37 28.25
N ILE A 1105 9.28 25.72 27.08
CA ILE A 1105 9.66 25.10 25.80
C ILE A 1105 10.73 25.93 25.09
N ASP A 1106 11.85 25.29 24.78
CA ASP A 1106 12.90 25.84 23.91
C ASP A 1106 12.38 26.00 22.47
N ILE A 1107 12.34 27.25 21.99
CA ILE A 1107 12.24 27.58 20.57
C ILE A 1107 13.59 28.13 20.11
N ARG A 1108 14.25 27.42 19.18
CA ARG A 1108 15.53 27.84 18.59
C ARG A 1108 15.32 28.30 17.16
N TYR A 1109 15.93 29.42 16.81
CA TYR A 1109 15.82 30.03 15.48
C TYR A 1109 17.16 29.97 14.78
N TYR A 1110 17.16 29.51 13.53
CA TYR A 1110 18.36 29.43 12.69
C TYR A 1110 18.04 30.04 11.32
N ASN A 1111 19.06 30.64 10.68
CA ASN A 1111 18.97 31.14 9.31
C ASN A 1111 19.96 30.40 8.36
N ILE A 1112 20.80 29.52 8.91
CA ILE A 1112 21.83 28.74 8.21
C ILE A 1112 21.67 27.29 8.66
N ILE A 1113 21.66 26.34 7.71
CA ILE A 1113 21.39 24.93 8.02
C ILE A 1113 22.48 24.30 8.90
N TYR A 1114 23.75 24.71 8.72
CA TYR A 1114 24.88 24.26 9.53
C TYR A 1114 24.70 24.56 11.03
N ASP A 1115 24.35 25.79 11.40
CA ASP A 1115 24.11 26.19 12.80
C ASP A 1115 23.09 25.26 13.51
N ALA A 1116 22.07 24.82 12.78
CA ALA A 1116 21.05 23.91 13.29
C ALA A 1116 21.57 22.47 13.45
N VAL A 1117 22.30 21.97 12.45
CA VAL A 1117 22.92 20.63 12.45
C VAL A 1117 23.96 20.53 13.58
N ASP A 1118 24.86 21.52 13.70
CA ASP A 1118 25.92 21.53 14.69
C ASP A 1118 25.37 21.69 16.12
N GLN A 1119 24.37 22.54 16.34
CA GLN A 1119 23.79 22.68 17.69
C GLN A 1119 22.95 21.46 18.10
N VAL A 1120 22.34 20.73 17.16
CA VAL A 1120 21.73 19.43 17.44
C VAL A 1120 22.81 18.37 17.69
N LYS A 1121 23.91 18.34 16.90
CA LYS A 1121 25.04 17.43 17.12
C LYS A 1121 25.67 17.63 18.50
N ALA A 1122 25.82 18.88 18.96
CA ALA A 1122 26.27 19.21 20.31
C ALA A 1122 25.27 18.75 21.40
N ALA A 1123 23.96 18.87 21.15
CA ALA A 1123 22.93 18.37 22.07
C ALA A 1123 22.94 16.83 22.18
N LEU A 1124 23.04 16.12 21.06
CA LEU A 1124 23.18 14.66 21.00
C LEU A 1124 24.46 14.19 21.70
N THR A 1125 25.57 14.91 21.50
CA THR A 1125 26.85 14.66 22.20
C THR A 1125 26.68 14.75 23.72
N GLY A 1126 25.94 15.76 24.21
CA GLY A 1126 25.58 15.89 25.63
C GLY A 1126 24.57 14.85 26.15
N MET A 1127 23.97 14.04 25.27
CA MET A 1127 23.06 12.93 25.63
C MET A 1127 23.75 11.56 25.66
N LEU A 1128 24.93 11.38 25.06
CA LEU A 1128 25.69 10.14 25.13
C LEU A 1128 26.08 9.79 26.59
N ALA A 1129 26.32 8.51 26.86
CA ALA A 1129 27.00 8.14 28.10
C ALA A 1129 28.50 8.49 27.98
N PRO A 1130 29.17 9.03 29.02
CA PRO A 1130 30.62 9.15 29.01
C PRO A 1130 31.25 7.76 29.04
N GLU A 1131 32.38 7.61 28.35
CA GLU A 1131 33.11 6.35 28.33
C GLU A 1131 33.88 6.18 29.63
N GLN A 1132 33.62 5.09 30.35
CA GLN A 1132 34.35 4.74 31.57
C GLN A 1132 35.67 4.06 31.19
N ARG A 1133 36.76 4.82 31.19
CA ARG A 1133 38.11 4.31 30.95
C ARG A 1133 38.82 4.06 32.28
N GLU A 1134 39.22 2.81 32.51
CA GLU A 1134 40.12 2.49 33.63
C GLU A 1134 41.51 3.08 33.38
N GLN A 1135 41.98 3.95 34.28
CA GLN A 1135 43.37 4.37 34.35
C GLN A 1135 44.03 3.68 35.55
N VAL A 1136 45.00 2.79 35.29
CA VAL A 1136 45.84 2.20 36.33
C VAL A 1136 46.69 3.30 36.97
N LEU A 1137 46.66 3.40 38.29
CA LEU A 1137 47.37 4.38 39.10
C LEU A 1137 48.63 3.82 39.75
N GLY A 1138 48.72 2.50 39.97
CA GLY A 1138 49.88 1.85 40.56
C GLY A 1138 49.69 0.36 40.85
N LEU A 1139 50.80 -0.32 41.11
CA LEU A 1139 50.85 -1.76 41.42
C LEU A 1139 51.40 -1.97 42.85
N VAL A 1140 50.79 -2.90 43.57
CA VAL A 1140 51.03 -3.13 45.00
C VAL A 1140 51.23 -4.63 45.25
N GLU A 1141 52.21 -4.99 46.10
CA GLU A 1141 52.49 -6.37 46.51
C GLU A 1141 52.02 -6.60 47.95
N ILE A 1142 51.30 -7.71 48.19
CA ILE A 1142 50.86 -8.12 49.54
C ILE A 1142 51.93 -8.99 50.20
N ARG A 1143 52.51 -8.51 51.30
CA ARG A 1143 53.64 -9.17 51.98
C ARG A 1143 53.28 -9.86 53.28
N GLN A 1144 52.28 -9.36 54.00
CA GLN A 1144 51.83 -9.96 55.25
C GLN A 1144 50.32 -9.77 55.44
N VAL A 1145 49.60 -10.79 55.91
CA VAL A 1145 48.15 -10.69 56.11
C VAL A 1145 47.80 -10.67 57.60
N PHE A 1146 47.17 -9.59 58.05
CA PHE A 1146 46.73 -9.39 59.44
C PHE A 1146 45.22 -9.56 59.56
N ARG A 1147 44.75 -10.29 60.60
CA ARG A 1147 43.32 -10.39 60.91
C ARG A 1147 43.00 -9.64 62.19
N VAL A 1148 42.12 -8.64 62.10
CA VAL A 1148 41.75 -7.77 63.22
C VAL A 1148 40.25 -7.87 63.48
N SER A 1149 39.86 -8.35 64.66
CA SER A 1149 38.49 -8.73 65.05
C SER A 1149 37.42 -7.61 65.02
N LYS A 1150 37.80 -6.37 64.67
CA LYS A 1150 36.91 -5.22 64.50
C LYS A 1150 36.99 -4.56 63.11
N VAL A 1151 37.91 -5.00 62.25
CA VAL A 1151 38.24 -4.33 60.96
C VAL A 1151 38.37 -5.34 59.80
N GLY A 1152 38.28 -6.65 60.06
CA GLY A 1152 38.39 -7.70 59.03
C GLY A 1152 39.85 -8.07 58.73
N THR A 1153 40.09 -8.56 57.52
CA THR A 1153 41.43 -8.86 57.01
C THR A 1153 42.09 -7.61 56.42
N ILE A 1154 43.29 -7.29 56.93
CA ILE A 1154 44.11 -6.15 56.50
C ILE A 1154 45.37 -6.69 55.83
N ALA A 1155 45.57 -6.32 54.58
CA ALA A 1155 46.77 -6.61 53.81
C ALA A 1155 47.87 -5.60 54.18
N GLY A 1156 49.00 -6.09 54.68
CA GLY A 1156 50.25 -5.36 54.81
C GLY A 1156 51.01 -5.41 53.48
N CYS A 1157 51.14 -4.25 52.84
CA CYS A 1157 51.49 -4.13 51.43
C CYS A 1157 52.66 -3.18 51.19
N MET A 1158 53.39 -3.39 50.10
CA MET A 1158 54.35 -2.42 49.58
C MET A 1158 53.91 -1.94 48.20
N VAL A 1159 53.88 -0.62 47.99
CA VAL A 1159 53.62 -0.04 46.67
C VAL A 1159 54.87 -0.23 45.80
N LEU A 1160 54.78 -1.04 44.75
CA LEU A 1160 55.88 -1.31 43.83
C LEU A 1160 56.08 -0.13 42.87
N ASP A 1161 54.99 0.31 42.24
CA ASP A 1161 54.99 1.40 41.27
C ASP A 1161 53.72 2.26 41.41
N GLY A 1162 53.79 3.52 40.96
CA GLY A 1162 52.68 4.46 40.95
C GLY A 1162 52.26 4.97 42.34
N VAL A 1163 50.95 5.22 42.50
CA VAL A 1163 50.34 5.83 43.70
C VAL A 1163 49.00 5.18 44.02
N VAL A 1164 48.84 4.73 45.27
CA VAL A 1164 47.58 4.20 45.81
C VAL A 1164 46.76 5.34 46.40
N LYS A 1165 45.62 5.67 45.79
CA LYS A 1165 44.61 6.58 46.37
C LYS A 1165 43.61 5.81 47.21
N ARG A 1166 43.13 6.39 48.32
CA ARG A 1166 42.07 5.78 49.14
C ARG A 1166 40.74 5.57 48.39
N THR A 1167 40.44 6.41 47.40
CA THR A 1167 39.19 6.41 46.63
C THR A 1167 39.29 5.66 45.29
N ALA A 1168 40.39 4.95 45.05
CA ALA A 1168 40.57 4.14 43.85
C ALA A 1168 39.99 2.73 44.03
N ASN A 1169 39.69 2.09 42.91
CA ASN A 1169 39.35 0.68 42.86
C ASN A 1169 40.63 -0.17 42.88
N ALA A 1170 40.49 -1.41 43.30
CA ALA A 1170 41.55 -2.39 43.38
C ALA A 1170 41.13 -3.69 42.71
N ARG A 1171 42.05 -4.29 41.97
CA ARG A 1171 41.94 -5.60 41.32
C ARG A 1171 42.98 -6.52 41.94
N LEU A 1172 42.55 -7.63 42.52
CA LEU A 1172 43.41 -8.64 43.14
C LEU A 1172 43.84 -9.65 42.08
N LEU A 1173 45.15 -9.76 41.86
CA LEU A 1173 45.78 -10.72 40.95
C LEU A 1173 46.57 -11.76 41.75
N ARG A 1174 46.41 -13.03 41.37
CA ARG A 1174 47.19 -14.17 41.86
C ARG A 1174 47.65 -14.95 40.63
N ASP A 1175 48.95 -15.16 40.48
CA ASP A 1175 49.55 -15.75 39.27
C ASP A 1175 49.13 -15.05 37.95
N ASN A 1176 48.99 -13.72 38.00
CA ASN A 1176 48.43 -12.84 36.95
C ASN A 1176 46.94 -13.07 36.58
N VAL A 1177 46.22 -13.94 37.30
CA VAL A 1177 44.77 -14.14 37.12
C VAL A 1177 44.00 -13.23 38.07
N VAL A 1178 43.00 -12.52 37.55
CA VAL A 1178 42.11 -11.65 38.33
C VAL A 1178 41.16 -12.51 39.18
N ILE A 1179 41.31 -12.44 40.50
CA ILE A 1179 40.46 -13.16 41.47
C ILE A 1179 39.32 -12.29 41.98
N TRP A 1180 39.55 -10.99 42.14
CA TRP A 1180 38.56 -10.06 42.69
C TRP A 1180 38.77 -8.65 42.12
N SER A 1181 37.69 -7.86 42.05
CA SER A 1181 37.76 -6.43 41.78
C SER A 1181 36.68 -5.68 42.55
N GLY A 1182 37.00 -4.47 43.02
CA GLY A 1182 36.08 -3.65 43.81
C GLY A 1182 36.77 -2.44 44.45
N GLU A 1183 36.11 -1.83 45.42
CA GLU A 1183 36.59 -0.62 46.10
C GLU A 1183 37.54 -0.94 47.28
N LEU A 1184 38.48 -0.03 47.56
CA LEU A 1184 39.22 -0.02 48.83
C LEU A 1184 38.33 0.50 49.97
N GLU A 1185 38.27 -0.22 51.08
CA GLU A 1185 37.53 0.21 52.28
C GLU A 1185 38.38 1.12 53.17
N SER A 1186 39.66 0.76 53.37
CA SER A 1186 40.61 1.60 54.12
C SER A 1186 42.02 1.56 53.55
N LEU A 1187 42.67 2.72 53.61
CA LEU A 1187 44.09 2.94 53.33
C LEU A 1187 44.69 3.62 54.57
N LYS A 1188 45.63 2.93 55.22
CA LYS A 1188 46.32 3.42 56.43
C LYS A 1188 47.83 3.25 56.27
N ARG A 1189 48.60 4.06 57.00
CA ARG A 1189 50.05 3.89 57.15
C ARG A 1189 50.41 3.95 58.63
N PHE A 1190 51.01 2.87 59.13
CA PHE A 1190 51.21 2.60 60.56
C PHE A 1190 49.92 2.66 61.39
N LYS A 1191 49.47 3.85 61.80
CA LYS A 1191 48.25 4.08 62.59
C LYS A 1191 47.32 5.13 61.99
N ASP A 1192 47.79 5.89 61.00
CA ASP A 1192 47.10 7.06 60.46
C ASP A 1192 46.36 6.70 59.17
N ASP A 1193 45.16 7.25 58.98
CA ASP A 1193 44.42 7.18 57.71
C ASP A 1193 45.04 8.16 56.70
N VAL A 1194 45.52 7.64 55.56
CA VAL A 1194 46.24 8.43 54.56
C VAL A 1194 45.42 8.52 53.27
N ARG A 1195 45.51 9.66 52.57
CA ARG A 1195 44.81 9.89 51.29
C ARG A 1195 45.48 9.20 50.09
N GLU A 1196 46.81 9.28 50.04
CA GLU A 1196 47.64 8.68 48.99
C GLU A 1196 48.91 8.04 49.58
N VAL A 1197 49.39 6.93 49.00
CA VAL A 1197 50.70 6.33 49.30
C VAL A 1197 51.44 6.09 47.99
N LYS A 1198 52.71 6.51 47.93
CA LYS A 1198 53.56 6.46 46.72
C LYS A 1198 54.45 5.22 46.71
N ALA A 1199 54.92 4.84 45.52
CA ALA A 1199 55.90 3.78 45.31
C ALA A 1199 57.08 3.81 46.32
N GLY A 1200 57.53 2.63 46.73
CA GLY A 1200 58.59 2.45 47.72
C GLY A 1200 58.17 2.57 49.19
N PHE A 1201 56.90 2.90 49.48
CA PHE A 1201 56.38 2.94 50.85
C PHE A 1201 55.44 1.78 51.17
N GLU A 1202 55.47 1.37 52.44
CA GLU A 1202 54.54 0.37 53.00
C GLU A 1202 53.21 1.01 53.41
N CYS A 1203 52.12 0.26 53.25
CA CYS A 1203 50.76 0.64 53.64
C CYS A 1203 49.94 -0.57 54.12
N GLY A 1204 48.87 -0.29 54.87
CA GLY A 1204 47.83 -1.25 55.20
C GLY A 1204 46.58 -0.97 54.36
N LEU A 1205 46.07 -2.00 53.70
CA LEU A 1205 44.87 -1.97 52.85
C LEU A 1205 43.80 -2.92 53.39
N SER A 1206 42.52 -2.55 53.29
CA SER A 1206 41.40 -3.50 53.42
C SER A 1206 40.50 -3.44 52.18
N LEU A 1207 40.09 -4.61 51.69
CA LEU A 1207 39.26 -4.76 50.49
C LEU A 1207 37.79 -4.87 50.91
N LYS A 1208 36.91 -4.09 50.27
CA LYS A 1208 35.50 -3.95 50.68
C LYS A 1208 34.72 -5.26 50.48
N GLY A 1209 34.59 -6.03 51.55
CA GLY A 1209 33.83 -7.30 51.57
C GLY A 1209 34.57 -8.51 51.00
N TYR A 1210 35.92 -8.53 51.04
CA TYR A 1210 36.71 -9.68 50.57
C TYR A 1210 37.88 -10.02 51.51
N ASP A 1211 37.89 -11.26 52.03
CA ASP A 1211 38.81 -11.72 53.08
C ASP A 1211 39.82 -12.83 52.65
N ASP A 1212 39.73 -13.41 51.43
CA ASP A 1212 40.69 -14.45 50.95
C ASP A 1212 41.96 -13.84 50.33
N ILE A 1213 42.60 -12.97 51.11
CA ILE A 1213 43.87 -12.35 50.78
C ILE A 1213 45.02 -13.27 51.20
N LYS A 1214 46.02 -13.47 50.33
CA LYS A 1214 47.22 -14.27 50.60
C LYS A 1214 48.50 -13.44 50.43
N GLU A 1215 49.58 -13.93 51.04
CA GLU A 1215 50.91 -13.35 50.90
C GLU A 1215 51.49 -13.75 49.54
N GLY A 1216 52.05 -12.79 48.80
CA GLY A 1216 52.47 -12.94 47.40
C GLY A 1216 51.41 -12.54 46.35
N ASP A 1217 50.16 -12.26 46.76
CA ASP A 1217 49.16 -11.68 45.86
C ASP A 1217 49.57 -10.24 45.44
N GLN A 1218 49.11 -9.81 44.26
CA GLN A 1218 49.29 -8.44 43.76
C GLN A 1218 47.95 -7.69 43.69
N LEU A 1219 48.00 -6.38 43.86
CA LEU A 1219 46.87 -5.47 43.77
C LEU A 1219 47.18 -4.39 42.72
N GLU A 1220 46.48 -4.45 41.59
CA GLU A 1220 46.45 -3.38 40.60
C GLU A 1220 45.42 -2.34 41.05
N ILE A 1221 45.86 -1.09 41.27
CA ILE A 1221 45.02 0.01 41.72
C ILE A 1221 44.67 0.88 40.53
N PHE A 1222 43.39 1.12 40.29
CA PHE A 1222 42.89 1.84 39.12
C PHE A 1222 41.76 2.81 39.48
N GLU A 1223 41.63 3.87 38.68
CA GLU A 1223 40.60 4.89 38.82
C GLU A 1223 39.80 4.95 37.52
N VAL A 1224 38.47 4.87 37.63
CA VAL A 1224 37.58 4.95 36.47
C VAL A 1224 37.41 6.43 36.12
N GLN A 1225 37.89 6.83 34.95
CA GLN A 1225 37.73 8.18 34.43
C GLN A 1225 36.61 8.20 33.39
N GLU A 1226 35.63 9.07 33.61
CA GLU A 1226 34.55 9.33 32.67
C GLU A 1226 35.02 10.32 31.60
N VAL A 1227 35.22 9.81 30.38
CA VAL A 1227 35.62 10.60 29.22
C VAL A 1227 34.39 10.91 28.38
N ALA A 1228 34.07 12.19 28.19
CA ALA A 1228 32.97 12.60 27.33
C ALA A 1228 33.25 12.15 25.88
N ARG A 1229 32.33 11.34 25.31
CA ARG A 1229 32.34 10.95 23.90
C ARG A 1229 31.92 12.11 23.00
N THR A 1230 32.26 12.04 21.72
CA THR A 1230 31.87 13.01 20.68
C THR A 1230 31.37 12.29 19.44
N LEU A 1231 30.36 12.87 18.78
CA LEU A 1231 29.83 12.44 17.47
C LEU A 1231 30.63 13.03 16.30
#